data_AF-A0A5B8MXG5-F1
#
_entry.id   AF-A0A5B8MXG5-F1
#
_cell.length_a   1.000
_cell.length_b   1.000
_cell.length_c   1.000
_cell.angle_alpha   90.00
_cell.angle_beta   90.00
_cell.angle_gamma   90.00
#
_symmetry.space_group_name_H-M   'P 1'
#
loop_
_entity.id
_entity.type
_entity.pdbx_description
1 polymer ?
#
loop_
_entity_poly.entity_id
_entity_poly.type
_entity_poly.pdbx_seq_one_letter_code
_entity_poly.pdbx_strand_id
1 'polypeptide(L)'
;MEEELDRKVAQGFTKLKAACGRKQHKKVLKHATELLEVVPEDGTAKHCKLVALIHLGQLEKAHGFANKKSQWGDGELVKERAYCYYRNGNLSKALGMVLEAKGEGSETEGTLELKGQLLYRLGRMEESKKVYQELLSKQKQGFLRSKVTADLLGNIIAAYIAAGEASEVATVLKQLKATKKSLEETPEIAYNNACTSLALGQYETAMDLLQVAERVGYESLYEDDMTEEEMKEELAHVFAQKAFVQHKLGNDKESVESNMQVLKNISPEDVTLAIATNNLVAARGNSNVFDSLKKFDKLQSKGSGQGLEIDPEMAEGLQENEIVELLTNYAILSLLGNKFDAVEKTALGVLKLKPNSMEAVVLQAMALLKKDKKDKAFAVLDDFGRKYKDENSVDLHLAKCHLAASCSSWKVAAEALLSVPEEIKFQPAALATMLHLFGKCNESSQAMAAVDGATEWWDAQMVSPSASSELAARYASAMKIAGRYKYEQKDLDGAAALYQKVLAKTEDPTLRSEAMAGLVQLHGVDDSALADKYESEMPVIPGIEEIDVELLEQTTMKVKRQPMSAPGASSSAAKSKEGESRAFKSAAAGQATQVEEVFVTRSKAQQRREFLKTLPPERQEYVLKRQKEQKKRKAKRRAKAPAGLDPNNPTEPDPERWIAKRDRSSYKKTRKEKKKEKNVVKGSQGAGKVNEMLDRSSAPLDKKAAPNLPARGRRKR
;
A
#
# COMPACT_ATOMS: atom_id res chain seq x y z
N MET A 1 45.71 -30.71 -37.69
CA MET A 1 44.60 -29.74 -37.72
C MET A 1 43.47 -30.12 -36.77
N GLU A 2 42.90 -31.33 -36.84
CA GLU A 2 41.84 -31.76 -35.89
C GLU A 2 42.26 -31.71 -34.41
N GLU A 3 43.43 -32.26 -34.04
CA GLU A 3 43.91 -32.19 -32.64
C GLU A 3 44.11 -30.76 -32.13
N GLU A 4 44.45 -29.82 -33.01
CA GLU A 4 44.65 -28.42 -32.64
C GLU A 4 43.31 -27.71 -32.43
N LEU A 5 42.29 -28.07 -33.23
CA LEU A 5 40.92 -27.60 -33.09
C LEU A 5 40.31 -28.10 -31.78
N ASP A 6 40.47 -29.38 -31.46
CA ASP A 6 39.96 -29.99 -30.22
C ASP A 6 40.60 -29.35 -28.98
N ARG A 7 41.92 -29.08 -29.03
CA ARG A 7 42.62 -28.34 -27.96
C ARG A 7 42.08 -26.92 -27.80
N LYS A 8 41.80 -26.21 -28.91
CA LYS A 8 41.23 -24.84 -28.88
C LYS A 8 39.83 -24.85 -28.26
N VAL A 9 38.97 -25.80 -28.64
CA VAL A 9 37.62 -25.95 -28.09
C VAL A 9 37.66 -26.26 -26.59
N ALA A 10 38.47 -27.24 -26.17
CA ALA A 10 38.63 -27.60 -24.75
C ALA A 10 39.15 -26.43 -23.90
N GLN A 11 40.12 -25.67 -24.41
CA GLN A 11 40.60 -24.46 -23.75
C GLN A 11 39.53 -23.36 -23.67
N GLY A 12 38.73 -23.20 -24.72
CA GLY A 12 37.59 -22.27 -24.76
C GLY A 12 36.57 -22.58 -23.67
N PHE A 13 36.13 -23.84 -23.55
CA PHE A 13 35.18 -24.24 -22.49
C PHE A 13 35.77 -24.09 -21.08
N THR A 14 37.07 -24.34 -20.91
CA THR A 14 37.75 -24.12 -19.63
C THR A 14 37.73 -22.65 -19.23
N LYS A 15 38.02 -21.73 -20.17
CA LYS A 15 37.95 -20.28 -19.96
C LYS A 15 36.51 -19.82 -19.68
N LEU A 16 35.54 -20.34 -20.43
CA LEU A 16 34.12 -20.04 -20.26
C LEU A 16 33.65 -20.44 -18.85
N LYS A 17 33.92 -21.69 -18.43
CA LYS A 17 33.57 -22.19 -17.09
C LYS A 17 34.21 -21.36 -15.97
N ALA A 18 35.47 -20.99 -16.13
CA ALA A 18 36.16 -20.13 -15.17
C ALA A 18 35.57 -18.71 -15.10
N ALA A 19 35.09 -18.17 -16.23
CA ALA A 19 34.44 -16.87 -16.29
C ALA A 19 33.03 -16.92 -15.65
N CYS A 20 32.26 -17.98 -15.90
CA CYS A 20 30.95 -18.21 -15.28
C CYS A 20 31.07 -18.33 -13.76
N GLY A 21 31.97 -19.20 -13.26
CA GLY A 21 32.20 -19.37 -11.82
C GLY A 21 32.67 -18.11 -11.09
N ARG A 22 33.17 -17.10 -11.82
CA ARG A 22 33.58 -15.78 -11.29
C ARG A 22 32.56 -14.68 -11.57
N LYS A 23 31.40 -14.99 -12.15
CA LYS A 23 30.35 -14.05 -12.58
C LYS A 23 30.89 -12.90 -13.45
N GLN A 24 31.87 -13.18 -14.32
CA GLN A 24 32.49 -12.20 -15.20
C GLN A 24 31.74 -12.11 -16.54
N HIS A 25 30.49 -11.64 -16.53
CA HIS A 25 29.57 -11.71 -17.69
C HIS A 25 30.14 -11.12 -18.99
N LYS A 26 30.95 -10.05 -18.95
CA LYS A 26 31.67 -9.53 -20.14
C LYS A 26 32.62 -10.57 -20.77
N LYS A 27 33.33 -11.34 -19.94
CA LYS A 27 34.23 -12.39 -20.40
C LYS A 27 33.48 -13.65 -20.80
N VAL A 28 32.39 -13.97 -20.11
CA VAL A 28 31.48 -15.05 -20.51
C VAL A 28 30.99 -14.79 -21.93
N LEU A 29 30.49 -13.57 -22.21
CA LEU A 29 30.05 -13.18 -23.54
C LEU A 29 31.15 -13.32 -24.59
N LYS A 30 32.37 -12.85 -24.28
CA LYS A 30 33.53 -12.97 -25.17
C LYS A 30 33.86 -14.43 -25.47
N HIS A 31 34.11 -15.25 -24.45
CA HIS A 31 34.52 -16.65 -24.63
C HIS A 31 33.43 -17.51 -25.25
N ALA A 32 32.15 -17.26 -24.93
CA ALA A 32 31.04 -17.95 -25.59
C ALA A 32 30.94 -17.57 -27.07
N THR A 33 31.19 -16.30 -27.43
CA THR A 33 31.19 -15.88 -28.83
C THR A 33 32.36 -16.49 -29.60
N GLU A 34 33.58 -16.48 -29.04
CA GLU A 34 34.76 -17.14 -29.62
C GLU A 34 34.52 -18.66 -29.82
N LEU A 35 33.86 -19.32 -28.87
CA LEU A 35 33.50 -20.74 -28.99
C LEU A 35 32.48 -20.98 -30.10
N LEU A 36 31.49 -20.11 -30.27
CA LEU A 36 30.46 -20.25 -31.30
C LEU A 36 30.96 -19.94 -32.72
N GLU A 37 32.08 -19.24 -32.87
CA GLU A 37 32.76 -19.11 -34.17
C GLU A 37 33.39 -20.44 -34.62
N VAL A 38 33.83 -21.26 -33.65
CA VAL A 38 34.49 -22.55 -33.91
C VAL A 38 33.50 -23.70 -33.91
N VAL A 39 32.51 -23.67 -33.01
CA VAL A 39 31.47 -24.68 -32.83
C VAL A 39 30.10 -23.99 -32.80
N PRO A 40 29.54 -23.59 -33.95
CA PRO A 40 28.31 -22.80 -34.03
C PRO A 40 27.08 -23.49 -33.41
N GLU A 41 27.05 -24.82 -33.40
CA GLU A 41 25.91 -25.61 -32.93
C GLU A 41 25.92 -25.95 -31.44
N ASP A 42 26.95 -25.57 -30.69
CA ASP A 42 27.04 -25.92 -29.27
C ASP A 42 25.98 -25.21 -28.41
N GLY A 43 25.03 -25.99 -27.87
CA GLY A 43 23.93 -25.46 -27.05
C GLY A 43 24.39 -24.79 -25.75
N THR A 44 25.50 -25.24 -25.16
CA THR A 44 26.01 -24.68 -23.89
C THR A 44 26.59 -23.28 -24.11
N ALA A 45 27.40 -23.10 -25.14
CA ALA A 45 27.98 -21.82 -25.53
C ALA A 45 26.88 -20.84 -25.99
N LYS A 46 25.89 -21.30 -26.77
CA LYS A 46 24.70 -20.51 -27.11
C LYS A 46 23.99 -20.03 -25.83
N HIS A 47 23.73 -20.92 -24.88
CA HIS A 47 23.06 -20.58 -23.61
C HIS A 47 23.88 -19.58 -22.77
N CYS A 48 25.17 -19.82 -22.57
CA CYS A 48 26.04 -18.91 -21.83
C CYS A 48 26.13 -17.52 -22.47
N LYS A 49 26.11 -17.44 -23.81
CA LYS A 49 26.04 -16.17 -24.54
C LYS A 49 24.74 -15.43 -24.25
N LEU A 50 23.59 -16.11 -24.34
CA LEU A 50 22.28 -15.51 -24.07
C LEU A 50 22.20 -14.97 -22.65
N VAL A 51 22.57 -15.78 -21.66
CA VAL A 51 22.58 -15.39 -20.24
C VAL A 51 23.52 -14.21 -19.98
N ALA A 52 24.70 -14.21 -20.61
CA ALA A 52 25.63 -13.08 -20.50
C ALA A 52 25.06 -11.79 -21.10
N LEU A 53 24.36 -11.84 -22.25
CA LEU A 53 23.69 -10.68 -22.84
C LEU A 53 22.62 -10.12 -21.89
N ILE A 54 21.82 -10.99 -21.28
CA ILE A 54 20.78 -10.62 -20.31
C ILE A 54 21.39 -9.91 -19.08
N HIS A 55 22.41 -10.49 -18.44
CA HIS A 55 23.06 -9.87 -17.27
C HIS A 55 23.80 -8.57 -17.59
N LEU A 56 24.24 -8.39 -18.83
CA LEU A 56 24.86 -7.15 -19.30
C LEU A 56 23.84 -6.07 -19.69
N GLY A 57 22.54 -6.35 -19.58
CA GLY A 57 21.47 -5.42 -19.97
C GLY A 57 21.33 -5.25 -21.48
N GLN A 58 21.96 -6.11 -22.29
CA GLN A 58 21.86 -6.06 -23.75
C GLN A 58 20.61 -6.82 -24.22
N LEU A 59 19.44 -6.37 -23.76
CA LEU A 59 18.16 -7.09 -23.88
C LEU A 59 17.71 -7.26 -25.32
N GLU A 60 17.87 -6.24 -26.18
CA GLU A 60 17.55 -6.35 -27.61
C GLU A 60 18.39 -7.41 -28.33
N LYS A 61 19.69 -7.48 -28.00
CA LYS A 61 20.59 -8.49 -28.55
C LYS A 61 20.26 -9.88 -28.02
N ALA A 62 19.92 -9.99 -26.73
CA ALA A 62 19.46 -11.24 -26.12
C ALA A 62 18.17 -11.72 -26.79
N HIS A 63 17.21 -10.83 -26.99
CA HIS A 63 15.93 -11.12 -27.61
C HIS A 63 16.08 -11.57 -29.06
N GLY A 64 16.83 -10.79 -29.86
CA GLY A 64 17.14 -11.16 -31.25
C GLY A 64 17.94 -12.45 -31.38
N PHE A 65 18.76 -12.81 -30.38
CA PHE A 65 19.49 -14.08 -30.35
C PHE A 65 18.58 -15.25 -29.95
N ALA A 66 17.64 -15.05 -29.02
CA ALA A 66 16.72 -16.08 -28.56
C ALA A 66 15.57 -16.38 -29.53
N ASN A 67 15.19 -15.44 -30.41
CA ASN A 67 14.11 -15.61 -31.39
C ASN A 67 14.53 -16.28 -32.71
N LYS A 68 15.82 -16.52 -32.93
CA LYS A 68 16.29 -17.20 -34.14
C LYS A 68 15.99 -18.69 -34.04
N LYS A 69 14.85 -19.11 -34.61
CA LYS A 69 14.42 -20.53 -34.68
C LYS A 69 15.48 -21.46 -35.29
N SER A 70 16.34 -20.95 -36.16
CA SER A 70 17.46 -21.72 -36.71
C SER A 70 18.55 -22.08 -35.68
N GLN A 71 18.56 -21.45 -34.50
CA GLN A 71 19.58 -21.64 -33.47
C GLN A 71 19.11 -22.47 -32.27
N TRP A 72 17.81 -22.72 -32.11
CA TRP A 72 17.17 -23.32 -30.94
C TRP A 72 16.04 -24.28 -31.35
N GLY A 73 15.80 -25.34 -30.59
CA GLY A 73 14.67 -26.25 -30.81
C GLY A 73 13.31 -25.64 -30.40
N ASP A 74 12.21 -26.20 -30.92
CA ASP A 74 10.86 -25.82 -30.48
C ASP A 74 10.69 -26.13 -28.98
N GLY A 75 10.23 -25.13 -28.20
CA GLY A 75 10.06 -25.24 -26.74
C GLY A 75 11.31 -24.96 -25.90
N GLU A 76 12.50 -24.80 -26.50
CA GLU A 76 13.70 -24.41 -25.76
C GLU A 76 13.64 -22.93 -25.34
N LEU A 77 14.28 -22.59 -24.21
CA LEU A 77 14.45 -21.22 -23.70
C LEU A 77 13.18 -20.41 -23.38
N VAL A 78 12.06 -21.05 -23.05
CA VAL A 78 10.83 -20.33 -22.66
C VAL A 78 11.11 -19.34 -21.52
N LYS A 79 11.87 -19.77 -20.51
CA LYS A 79 12.25 -18.93 -19.36
C LYS A 79 13.05 -17.71 -19.78
N GLU A 80 14.12 -17.88 -20.56
CA GLU A 80 15.01 -16.81 -21.00
C GLU A 80 14.30 -15.82 -21.94
N ARG A 81 13.47 -16.31 -22.85
CA ARG A 81 12.69 -15.48 -23.79
C ARG A 81 11.62 -14.67 -23.05
N ALA A 82 10.85 -15.31 -22.18
CA ALA A 82 9.88 -14.62 -21.34
C ALA A 82 10.58 -13.61 -20.41
N TYR A 83 11.77 -13.94 -19.90
CA TYR A 83 12.56 -13.01 -19.09
C TYR A 83 13.04 -11.78 -19.88
N CYS A 84 13.40 -11.92 -21.15
CA CYS A 84 13.69 -10.77 -22.01
C CYS A 84 12.47 -9.84 -22.16
N TYR A 85 11.28 -10.40 -22.40
CA TYR A 85 10.05 -9.59 -22.46
C TYR A 85 9.72 -8.93 -21.12
N TYR A 86 9.87 -9.66 -20.02
CA TYR A 86 9.73 -9.13 -18.66
C TYR A 86 10.67 -7.93 -18.43
N ARG A 87 11.94 -8.06 -18.80
CA ARG A 87 12.96 -7.01 -18.64
C ARG A 87 12.77 -5.83 -19.59
N ASN A 88 12.06 -6.02 -20.69
CA ASN A 88 11.62 -4.96 -21.61
C ASN A 88 10.26 -4.35 -21.23
N GLY A 89 9.71 -4.67 -20.04
CA GLY A 89 8.42 -4.13 -19.57
C GLY A 89 7.18 -4.77 -20.20
N ASN A 90 7.33 -5.71 -21.15
CA ASN A 90 6.20 -6.36 -21.81
C ASN A 90 5.71 -7.58 -21.04
N LEU A 91 5.08 -7.33 -19.88
CA LEU A 91 4.64 -8.36 -18.94
C LEU A 91 3.59 -9.31 -19.53
N SER A 92 2.62 -8.78 -20.29
CA SER A 92 1.55 -9.58 -20.88
C SER A 92 2.07 -10.58 -21.91
N LYS A 93 3.02 -10.18 -22.77
CA LYS A 93 3.67 -11.10 -23.71
C LYS A 93 4.54 -12.11 -22.99
N ALA A 94 5.27 -11.70 -21.95
CA ALA A 94 6.06 -12.60 -21.12
C ALA A 94 5.17 -13.68 -20.48
N LEU A 95 4.02 -13.29 -19.93
CA LEU A 95 3.07 -14.22 -19.31
C LEU A 95 2.45 -15.15 -20.36
N GLY A 96 1.97 -14.63 -21.49
CA GLY A 96 1.42 -15.44 -22.58
C GLY A 96 2.40 -16.52 -23.05
N MET A 97 3.68 -16.15 -23.22
CA MET A 97 4.73 -17.10 -23.59
C MET A 97 4.94 -18.22 -22.56
N VAL A 98 4.87 -17.92 -21.27
CA VAL A 98 5.00 -18.93 -20.21
C VAL A 98 3.76 -19.84 -20.14
N LEU A 99 2.57 -19.29 -20.42
CA LEU A 99 1.32 -20.05 -20.43
C LEU A 99 1.16 -20.97 -21.64
N GLU A 100 1.62 -20.53 -22.81
CA GLU A 100 1.49 -21.27 -24.08
C GLU A 100 2.55 -22.35 -24.28
N ALA A 101 3.55 -22.41 -23.41
CA ALA A 101 4.63 -23.38 -23.49
C ALA A 101 4.11 -24.82 -23.29
N LYS A 102 4.27 -25.67 -24.31
CA LYS A 102 3.92 -27.11 -24.30
C LYS A 102 5.19 -27.96 -24.45
N GLY A 103 5.25 -29.10 -23.75
CA GLY A 103 6.34 -30.10 -23.88
C GLY A 103 7.14 -30.35 -22.59
N GLU A 104 8.06 -31.32 -22.62
CA GLU A 104 8.98 -31.59 -21.52
C GLU A 104 9.89 -30.36 -21.27
N GLY A 105 9.75 -29.74 -20.09
CA GLY A 105 10.49 -28.51 -19.72
C GLY A 105 9.68 -27.21 -19.73
N SER A 106 8.38 -27.26 -20.05
CA SER A 106 7.49 -26.09 -19.90
C SER A 106 7.19 -25.76 -18.42
N GLU A 107 7.10 -26.78 -17.56
CA GLU A 107 6.86 -26.66 -16.12
C GLU A 107 8.10 -26.99 -15.28
N THR A 108 9.11 -26.14 -15.35
CA THR A 108 10.26 -26.18 -14.43
C THR A 108 10.02 -25.28 -13.23
N GLU A 109 10.76 -25.48 -12.14
CA GLU A 109 10.80 -24.55 -10.99
C GLU A 109 11.02 -23.10 -11.47
N GLY A 110 11.98 -22.91 -12.39
CA GLY A 110 12.30 -21.58 -12.91
C GLY A 110 11.21 -20.94 -13.78
N THR A 111 10.40 -21.72 -14.49
CA THR A 111 9.26 -21.17 -15.27
C THR A 111 8.05 -20.89 -14.38
N LEU A 112 7.80 -21.72 -13.36
CA LEU A 112 6.77 -21.48 -12.35
C LEU A 112 7.10 -20.25 -11.47
N GLU A 113 8.35 -20.09 -11.04
CA GLU A 113 8.80 -18.88 -10.33
C GLU A 113 8.54 -17.61 -11.18
N LEU A 114 8.94 -17.64 -12.45
CA LEU A 114 8.73 -16.51 -13.36
C LEU A 114 7.23 -16.25 -13.59
N LYS A 115 6.42 -17.29 -13.73
CA LYS A 115 4.95 -17.19 -13.83
C LYS A 115 4.36 -16.48 -12.61
N GLY A 116 4.74 -16.91 -11.41
CA GLY A 116 4.28 -16.30 -10.15
C GLY A 116 4.65 -14.82 -10.05
N GLN A 117 5.88 -14.47 -10.42
CA GLN A 117 6.37 -13.08 -10.45
C GLN A 117 5.64 -12.20 -11.48
N LEU A 118 5.38 -12.73 -12.67
CA LEU A 118 4.63 -12.03 -13.72
C LEU A 118 3.18 -11.77 -13.28
N LEU A 119 2.51 -12.77 -12.72
CA LEU A 119 1.15 -12.63 -12.19
C LEU A 119 1.08 -11.61 -11.06
N TYR A 120 2.05 -11.65 -10.13
CA TYR A 120 2.15 -10.67 -9.04
C TYR A 120 2.24 -9.25 -9.59
N ARG A 121 3.13 -9.02 -10.56
CA ARG A 121 3.35 -7.69 -11.14
C ARG A 121 2.17 -7.19 -11.97
N LEU A 122 1.40 -8.09 -12.57
CA LEU A 122 0.16 -7.80 -13.30
C LEU A 122 -1.06 -7.59 -12.36
N GLY A 123 -0.87 -7.58 -11.05
CA GLY A 123 -1.95 -7.40 -10.07
C GLY A 123 -2.83 -8.65 -9.88
N ARG A 124 -2.49 -9.79 -10.49
CA ARG A 124 -3.23 -11.06 -10.40
C ARG A 124 -2.80 -11.85 -9.17
N MET A 125 -3.05 -11.28 -7.99
CA MET A 125 -2.50 -11.75 -6.71
C MET A 125 -2.92 -13.18 -6.37
N GLU A 126 -4.21 -13.49 -6.53
CA GLU A 126 -4.75 -14.81 -6.22
C GLU A 126 -4.15 -15.92 -7.09
N GLU A 127 -3.92 -15.62 -8.37
CA GLU A 127 -3.28 -16.56 -9.30
C GLU A 127 -1.79 -16.72 -9.01
N SER A 128 -1.10 -15.62 -8.65
CA SER A 128 0.29 -15.67 -8.21
C SER A 128 0.46 -16.58 -6.99
N LYS A 129 -0.39 -16.42 -5.97
CA LYS A 129 -0.41 -17.28 -4.77
C LYS A 129 -0.61 -18.75 -5.13
N LYS A 130 -1.58 -19.06 -6.01
CA LYS A 130 -1.85 -20.43 -6.49
C LYS A 130 -0.63 -21.07 -7.16
N VAL A 131 0.12 -20.31 -7.97
CA VAL A 131 1.36 -20.81 -8.59
C VAL A 131 2.41 -21.16 -7.55
N TYR A 132 2.56 -20.35 -6.50
CA TYR A 132 3.49 -20.67 -5.41
C TYR A 132 3.02 -21.86 -4.56
N GLN A 133 1.72 -22.03 -4.32
CA GLN A 133 1.16 -23.23 -3.69
C GLN A 133 1.45 -24.50 -4.49
N GLU A 134 1.29 -24.41 -5.82
CA GLU A 134 1.64 -25.50 -6.73
C GLU A 134 3.12 -25.85 -6.64
N LEU A 135 4.00 -24.85 -6.66
CA LEU A 135 5.45 -25.02 -6.52
C LEU A 135 5.81 -25.75 -5.21
N LEU A 136 5.18 -25.35 -4.10
CA LEU A 136 5.35 -25.99 -2.79
C LEU A 136 4.87 -27.45 -2.78
N SER A 137 3.76 -27.75 -3.46
CA SER A 137 3.22 -29.11 -3.57
C SER A 137 4.17 -30.03 -4.36
N LYS A 138 4.70 -29.55 -5.49
CA LYS A 138 5.67 -30.26 -6.33
C LYS A 138 7.00 -30.48 -5.61
N GLN A 139 7.41 -29.55 -4.75
CA GLN A 139 8.58 -29.72 -3.89
C GLN A 139 8.39 -30.82 -2.85
N LYS A 140 7.22 -30.89 -2.18
CA LYS A 140 6.90 -31.96 -1.22
C LYS A 140 6.88 -33.35 -1.86
N GLN A 141 6.44 -33.44 -3.10
CA GLN A 141 6.41 -34.70 -3.87
C GLN A 141 7.80 -35.16 -4.35
N GLY A 142 8.88 -34.44 -4.01
CA GLY A 142 10.24 -34.79 -4.40
C GLY A 142 10.56 -34.51 -5.87
N PHE A 143 9.66 -33.83 -6.59
CA PHE A 143 9.84 -33.44 -7.99
C PHE A 143 10.87 -32.31 -8.13
N LEU A 144 11.04 -31.49 -7.09
CA LEU A 144 12.03 -30.40 -7.02
C LEU A 144 13.04 -30.67 -5.90
N ARG A 145 14.33 -30.76 -6.23
CA ARG A 145 15.44 -31.09 -5.30
C ARG A 145 16.01 -29.88 -4.54
N SER A 146 15.61 -28.66 -4.89
CA SER A 146 16.18 -27.42 -4.38
C SER A 146 15.76 -27.13 -2.93
N LYS A 147 16.71 -26.75 -2.06
CA LYS A 147 16.38 -26.06 -0.79
C LYS A 147 15.67 -24.76 -1.15
N VAL A 148 14.56 -24.43 -0.46
CA VAL A 148 13.89 -23.13 -0.63
C VAL A 148 14.92 -22.03 -0.42
N THR A 149 15.12 -21.22 -1.46
CA THR A 149 16.05 -20.10 -1.43
C THR A 149 15.42 -18.94 -0.67
N ALA A 150 16.27 -18.04 -0.17
CA ALA A 150 15.85 -16.78 0.41
C ALA A 150 14.89 -16.01 -0.53
N ASP A 151 15.24 -15.92 -1.80
CA ASP A 151 14.46 -15.21 -2.82
C ASP A 151 13.07 -15.82 -3.03
N LEU A 152 12.98 -17.16 -3.12
CA LEU A 152 11.70 -17.86 -3.27
C LEU A 152 10.82 -17.67 -2.03
N LEU A 153 11.40 -17.76 -0.83
CA LEU A 153 10.68 -17.53 0.43
C LEU A 153 10.08 -16.13 0.49
N GLY A 154 10.87 -15.10 0.13
CA GLY A 154 10.40 -13.72 0.09
C GLY A 154 9.23 -13.53 -0.88
N ASN A 155 9.29 -14.14 -2.07
CA ASN A 155 8.22 -14.06 -3.06
C ASN A 155 6.94 -14.77 -2.60
N ILE A 156 7.06 -15.92 -1.93
CA ILE A 156 5.91 -16.64 -1.36
C ILE A 156 5.22 -15.76 -0.33
N ILE A 157 5.96 -15.20 0.63
CA ILE A 157 5.38 -14.31 1.66
C ILE A 157 4.65 -13.13 1.01
N ALA A 158 5.28 -12.45 0.05
CA ALA A 158 4.67 -11.32 -0.64
C ALA A 158 3.37 -11.71 -1.37
N ALA A 159 3.35 -12.84 -2.07
CA ALA A 159 2.17 -13.31 -2.79
C ALA A 159 0.99 -13.60 -1.85
N TYR A 160 1.23 -14.19 -0.68
CA TYR A 160 0.18 -14.43 0.32
C TYR A 160 -0.37 -13.13 0.91
N ILE A 161 0.50 -12.18 1.26
CA ILE A 161 0.09 -10.86 1.77
C ILE A 161 -0.74 -10.12 0.73
N ALA A 162 -0.27 -10.05 -0.52
CA ALA A 162 -0.97 -9.35 -1.60
C ALA A 162 -2.31 -10.00 -1.97
N ALA A 163 -2.47 -11.30 -1.73
CA ALA A 163 -3.74 -12.01 -1.88
C ALA A 163 -4.69 -11.86 -0.68
N GLY A 164 -4.31 -11.09 0.36
CA GLY A 164 -5.13 -10.89 1.55
C GLY A 164 -5.09 -12.04 2.56
N GLU A 165 -4.18 -13.01 2.40
CA GLU A 165 -4.07 -14.21 3.24
C GLU A 165 -2.84 -14.16 4.17
N ALA A 166 -2.59 -13.02 4.79
CA ALA A 166 -1.47 -12.85 5.72
C ALA A 166 -1.52 -13.83 6.91
N SER A 167 -2.71 -14.26 7.33
CA SER A 167 -2.90 -15.26 8.39
C SER A 167 -2.32 -16.63 8.05
N GLU A 168 -2.30 -17.00 6.77
CA GLU A 168 -1.80 -18.30 6.30
C GLU A 168 -0.28 -18.35 6.21
N VAL A 169 0.40 -17.20 6.19
CA VAL A 169 1.87 -17.11 6.11
C VAL A 169 2.52 -17.91 7.23
N ALA A 170 2.01 -17.84 8.46
CA ALA A 170 2.56 -18.60 9.59
C ALA A 170 2.52 -20.12 9.35
N THR A 171 1.44 -20.63 8.75
CA THR A 171 1.28 -22.04 8.39
C THR A 171 2.27 -22.42 7.30
N VAL A 172 2.40 -21.60 6.26
CA VAL A 172 3.33 -21.83 5.14
C VAL A 172 4.79 -21.85 5.63
N LEU A 173 5.18 -20.89 6.48
CA LEU A 173 6.52 -20.83 7.06
C LEU A 173 6.87 -22.08 7.88
N LYS A 174 5.90 -22.61 8.65
CA LYS A 174 6.07 -23.88 9.38
C LYS A 174 6.27 -25.06 8.43
N GLN A 175 5.47 -25.15 7.37
CA GLN A 175 5.62 -26.21 6.36
C GLN A 175 6.99 -26.17 5.67
N LEU A 176 7.51 -24.96 5.44
CA LEU A 176 8.83 -24.72 4.86
C LEU A 176 9.98 -24.90 5.85
N LYS A 177 9.69 -25.19 7.12
CA LYS A 177 10.68 -25.25 8.20
C LYS A 177 11.53 -23.97 8.26
N ALA A 178 10.90 -22.83 7.98
CA ALA A 178 11.54 -21.53 8.08
C ALA A 178 11.92 -21.27 9.54
N THR A 179 13.15 -20.82 9.76
CA THR A 179 13.69 -20.46 11.07
C THR A 179 13.80 -18.95 11.18
N LYS A 180 13.93 -18.42 12.42
CA LYS A 180 14.24 -17.00 12.63
C LYS A 180 15.44 -16.56 11.79
N LYS A 181 16.49 -17.38 11.72
CA LYS A 181 17.69 -17.09 10.92
C LYS A 181 17.42 -16.97 9.42
N SER A 182 16.51 -17.77 8.85
CA SER A 182 16.15 -17.65 7.43
C SER A 182 15.28 -16.43 7.15
N LEU A 183 14.45 -16.02 8.11
CA LEU A 183 13.62 -14.81 7.99
C LEU A 183 14.44 -13.52 8.12
N GLU A 184 15.62 -13.60 8.74
CA GLU A 184 16.58 -12.50 8.90
C GLU A 184 17.80 -12.64 7.96
N GLU A 185 17.73 -13.52 6.95
CA GLU A 185 18.87 -13.81 6.07
C GLU A 185 19.15 -12.67 5.08
N THR A 186 18.09 -12.05 4.56
CA THR A 186 18.17 -10.91 3.64
C THR A 186 17.24 -9.79 4.09
N PRO A 187 17.55 -8.52 3.76
CA PRO A 187 16.68 -7.41 4.13
C PRO A 187 15.29 -7.53 3.52
N GLU A 188 15.17 -8.10 2.32
CA GLU A 188 13.89 -8.30 1.64
C GLU A 188 12.97 -9.28 2.37
N ILE A 189 13.50 -10.39 2.91
CA ILE A 189 12.67 -11.33 3.69
C ILE A 189 12.27 -10.72 5.02
N ALA A 190 13.21 -10.06 5.70
CA ALA A 190 12.92 -9.41 6.98
C ALA A 190 11.83 -8.34 6.82
N TYR A 191 11.88 -7.56 5.73
CA TYR A 191 10.86 -6.59 5.37
C TYR A 191 9.51 -7.27 5.08
N ASN A 192 9.46 -8.30 4.23
CA ASN A 192 8.22 -9.01 3.93
C ASN A 192 7.60 -9.69 5.16
N ASN A 193 8.45 -10.20 6.07
CA ASN A 193 8.00 -10.74 7.35
C ASN A 193 7.37 -9.64 8.23
N ALA A 194 7.94 -8.43 8.24
CA ALA A 194 7.34 -7.29 8.91
C ALA A 194 5.99 -6.89 8.28
N CYS A 195 5.90 -6.90 6.94
CA CYS A 195 4.65 -6.67 6.22
C CYS A 195 3.56 -7.71 6.55
N THR A 196 3.94 -8.94 6.91
CA THR A 196 2.97 -9.94 7.40
C THR A 196 2.33 -9.46 8.70
N SER A 197 3.13 -9.03 9.68
CA SER A 197 2.61 -8.46 10.94
C SER A 197 1.77 -7.20 10.72
N LEU A 198 2.13 -6.37 9.75
CA LEU A 198 1.34 -5.18 9.38
C LEU A 198 -0.04 -5.54 8.85
N ALA A 199 -0.11 -6.52 7.94
CA ALA A 199 -1.37 -6.98 7.37
C ALA A 199 -2.29 -7.60 8.44
N LEU A 200 -1.71 -8.11 9.54
CA LEU A 200 -2.45 -8.63 10.70
C LEU A 200 -2.78 -7.56 11.76
N GLY A 201 -2.45 -6.29 11.52
CA GLY A 201 -2.69 -5.19 12.48
C GLY A 201 -1.78 -5.22 13.72
N GLN A 202 -0.70 -6.00 13.70
CA GLN A 202 0.25 -6.14 14.81
C GLN A 202 1.37 -5.10 14.69
N TYR A 203 1.04 -3.84 14.96
CA TYR A 203 1.90 -2.69 14.67
C TYR A 203 3.21 -2.68 15.48
N GLU A 204 3.17 -3.06 16.76
CA GLU A 204 4.36 -3.14 17.62
C GLU A 204 5.33 -4.21 17.12
N THR A 205 4.82 -5.41 16.83
CA THR A 205 5.62 -6.50 16.26
C THR A 205 6.20 -6.13 14.90
N ALA A 206 5.40 -5.45 14.06
CA ALA A 206 5.87 -4.97 12.77
C ALA A 206 6.99 -3.94 12.91
N MET A 207 6.93 -3.04 13.90
CA MET A 207 8.02 -2.08 14.17
C MET A 207 9.33 -2.81 14.49
N ASP A 208 9.28 -3.80 15.40
CA ASP A 208 10.46 -4.59 15.77
C ASP A 208 11.05 -5.32 14.56
N LEU A 209 10.20 -5.92 13.72
CA LEU A 209 10.63 -6.61 12.50
C LEU A 209 11.19 -5.64 11.44
N LEU A 210 10.65 -4.43 11.32
CA LEU A 210 11.19 -3.40 10.42
C LEU A 210 12.55 -2.90 10.89
N GLN A 211 12.79 -2.79 12.21
CA GLN A 211 14.11 -2.48 12.75
C GLN A 211 15.12 -3.59 12.44
N VAL A 212 14.68 -4.85 12.46
CA VAL A 212 15.49 -5.98 12.01
C VAL A 212 15.80 -5.87 10.52
N ALA A 213 14.81 -5.55 9.68
CA ALA A 213 15.01 -5.35 8.24
C ALA A 213 15.98 -4.21 7.93
N GLU A 214 15.85 -3.08 8.63
CA GLU A 214 16.76 -1.95 8.55
C GLU A 214 18.19 -2.34 8.89
N ARG A 215 18.41 -3.00 10.04
CA ARG A 215 19.72 -3.45 10.49
C ARG A 215 20.36 -4.39 9.47
N VAL A 216 19.64 -5.43 9.02
CA VAL A 216 20.13 -6.40 8.03
C VAL A 216 20.43 -5.68 6.70
N GLY A 217 19.62 -4.70 6.33
CA GLY A 217 19.82 -3.85 5.15
C GLY A 217 21.11 -3.04 5.23
N TYR A 218 21.33 -2.33 6.32
CA TYR A 218 22.57 -1.58 6.55
C TYR A 218 23.79 -2.49 6.55
N GLU A 219 23.75 -3.63 7.26
CA GLU A 219 24.84 -4.60 7.25
C GLU A 219 25.19 -5.04 5.81
N SER A 220 24.18 -5.40 5.02
CA SER A 220 24.38 -5.86 3.64
C SER A 220 24.91 -4.76 2.71
N LEU A 221 24.39 -3.54 2.80
CA LEU A 221 24.81 -2.43 1.93
C LEU A 221 26.18 -1.88 2.33
N TYR A 222 26.51 -1.96 3.62
CA TYR A 222 27.82 -1.60 4.14
C TYR A 222 28.92 -2.53 3.64
N GLU A 223 28.64 -3.84 3.56
CA GLU A 223 29.55 -4.81 2.95
C GLU A 223 29.84 -4.52 1.47
N ASP A 224 28.92 -3.83 0.78
CA ASP A 224 29.05 -3.37 -0.60
C ASP A 224 29.82 -2.04 -0.74
N ASP A 225 30.39 -1.51 0.35
CA ASP A 225 31.11 -0.22 0.43
C ASP A 225 30.26 1.00 -0.03
N MET A 226 28.93 0.94 0.19
CA MET A 226 27.98 2.04 -0.08
C MET A 226 28.17 3.21 0.90
N THR A 227 27.87 4.43 0.47
CA THR A 227 27.84 5.60 1.37
C THR A 227 26.58 5.62 2.21
N GLU A 228 26.57 6.42 3.28
CA GLU A 228 25.38 6.56 4.14
C GLU A 228 24.17 7.09 3.38
N GLU A 229 24.36 8.09 2.52
CA GLU A 229 23.29 8.64 1.66
C GLU A 229 22.74 7.58 0.71
N GLU A 230 23.62 6.80 0.08
CA GLU A 230 23.21 5.71 -0.82
C GLU A 230 22.49 4.59 -0.06
N MET A 231 22.88 4.30 1.19
CA MET A 231 22.18 3.32 2.04
C MET A 231 20.79 3.83 2.43
N LYS A 232 20.67 5.10 2.82
CA LYS A 232 19.39 5.74 3.13
C LYS A 232 18.44 5.77 1.95
N GLU A 233 18.96 6.04 0.75
CA GLU A 233 18.20 5.97 -0.50
C GLU A 233 17.72 4.53 -0.78
N GLU A 234 18.58 3.51 -0.64
CA GLU A 234 18.19 2.11 -0.91
C GLU A 234 17.21 1.55 0.12
N LEU A 235 17.28 1.99 1.38
CA LEU A 235 16.39 1.59 2.48
C LEU A 235 15.17 2.51 2.67
N ALA A 236 14.95 3.45 1.76
CA ALA A 236 13.85 4.42 1.84
C ALA A 236 12.48 3.76 2.08
N HIS A 237 12.22 2.61 1.45
CA HIS A 237 10.98 1.84 1.62
C HIS A 237 10.79 1.30 3.05
N VAL A 238 11.88 0.87 3.71
CA VAL A 238 11.84 0.44 5.11
C VAL A 238 11.52 1.64 6.02
N PHE A 239 12.13 2.80 5.77
CA PHE A 239 11.86 4.01 6.54
C PHE A 239 10.44 4.54 6.35
N ALA A 240 9.94 4.56 5.11
CA ALA A 240 8.56 4.94 4.82
C ALA A 240 7.56 4.00 5.51
N GLN A 241 7.87 2.70 5.57
CA GLN A 241 7.05 1.72 6.26
C GLN A 241 7.09 1.92 7.78
N LYS A 242 8.26 2.16 8.38
CA LYS A 242 8.37 2.50 9.81
C LYS A 242 7.57 3.76 10.16
N ALA A 243 7.61 4.78 9.30
CA ALA A 243 6.85 6.00 9.49
C ALA A 243 5.33 5.73 9.47
N PHE A 244 4.86 4.88 8.56
CA PHE A 244 3.47 4.42 8.59
C PHE A 244 3.10 3.73 9.92
N VAL A 245 3.97 2.85 10.44
CA VAL A 245 3.73 2.19 11.74
C VAL A 245 3.70 3.18 12.89
N GLN A 246 4.59 4.16 12.90
CA GLN A 246 4.58 5.24 13.91
C GLN A 246 3.22 5.95 13.92
N HIS A 247 2.69 6.32 12.75
CA HIS A 247 1.37 6.94 12.64
C HIS A 247 0.26 6.01 13.18
N LYS A 248 0.29 4.72 12.85
CA LYS A 248 -0.71 3.75 13.35
C LYS A 248 -0.63 3.52 14.87
N LEU A 249 0.52 3.75 15.48
CA LEU A 249 0.72 3.72 16.93
C LEU A 249 0.39 5.07 17.62
N GLY A 250 -0.07 6.09 16.89
CA GLY A 250 -0.37 7.43 17.42
C GLY A 250 0.86 8.34 17.58
N ASN A 251 2.03 7.93 17.09
CA ASN A 251 3.27 8.69 17.13
C ASN A 251 3.40 9.57 15.87
N ASP A 252 2.48 10.53 15.72
CA ASP A 252 2.33 11.33 14.49
C ASP A 252 3.52 12.24 14.23
N LYS A 253 4.14 12.80 15.28
CA LYS A 253 5.29 13.70 15.13
C LYS A 253 6.50 12.97 14.54
N GLU A 254 6.78 11.78 15.08
CA GLU A 254 7.85 10.90 14.63
C GLU A 254 7.61 10.40 13.21
N SER A 255 6.35 10.07 12.88
CA SER A 255 5.95 9.70 11.52
C SER A 255 6.19 10.83 10.51
N VAL A 256 5.79 12.05 10.87
CA VAL A 256 5.96 13.25 10.04
C VAL A 256 7.45 13.54 9.81
N GLU A 257 8.27 13.46 10.85
CA GLU A 257 9.73 13.64 10.74
C GLU A 257 10.36 12.57 9.84
N SER A 258 10.04 11.29 10.11
CA SER A 258 10.58 10.16 9.36
C SER A 258 10.22 10.23 7.88
N ASN A 259 8.97 10.54 7.53
CA ASN A 259 8.57 10.71 6.14
C ASN A 259 9.29 11.91 5.49
N MET A 260 9.46 13.04 6.20
CA MET A 260 10.22 14.17 5.65
C MET A 260 11.69 13.81 5.37
N GLN A 261 12.32 13.00 6.22
CA GLN A 261 13.67 12.49 5.99
C GLN A 261 13.72 11.57 4.75
N VAL A 262 12.74 10.70 4.55
CA VAL A 262 12.61 9.87 3.33
C VAL A 262 12.53 10.75 2.08
N LEU A 263 11.62 11.72 2.07
CA LEU A 263 11.41 12.63 0.93
C LEU A 263 12.64 13.49 0.60
N LYS A 264 13.56 13.68 1.55
CA LYS A 264 14.81 14.43 1.35
C LYS A 264 15.88 13.60 0.64
N ASN A 265 15.92 12.30 0.90
CA ASN A 265 17.02 11.43 0.47
C ASN A 265 16.67 10.59 -0.76
N ILE A 266 15.38 10.47 -1.09
CA ILE A 266 14.94 9.60 -2.17
C ILE A 266 15.02 10.26 -3.56
N SER A 267 15.32 9.47 -4.59
CA SER A 267 15.31 9.96 -5.97
C SER A 267 13.87 10.22 -6.46
N PRO A 268 13.66 11.21 -7.34
CA PRO A 268 12.34 11.57 -7.86
C PRO A 268 11.60 10.43 -8.58
N GLU A 269 12.35 9.49 -9.15
CA GLU A 269 11.82 8.36 -9.94
C GLU A 269 11.44 7.14 -9.09
N ASP A 270 11.74 7.12 -7.78
CA ASP A 270 11.42 5.97 -6.92
C ASP A 270 9.98 6.04 -6.41
N VAL A 271 9.22 4.96 -6.59
CA VAL A 271 7.81 4.83 -6.16
C VAL A 271 7.59 5.09 -4.68
N THR A 272 8.61 4.87 -3.84
CA THR A 272 8.52 5.14 -2.41
C THR A 272 8.33 6.64 -2.13
N LEU A 273 8.67 7.53 -3.08
CA LEU A 273 8.36 8.96 -2.99
C LEU A 273 6.85 9.18 -2.90
N ALA A 274 6.05 8.48 -3.71
CA ALA A 274 4.59 8.58 -3.69
C ALA A 274 4.03 8.06 -2.36
N ILE A 275 4.51 6.90 -1.90
CA ILE A 275 4.10 6.28 -0.64
C ILE A 275 4.41 7.20 0.56
N ALA A 276 5.65 7.70 0.66
CA ALA A 276 6.07 8.58 1.74
C ALA A 276 5.35 9.95 1.69
N THR A 277 5.04 10.45 0.49
CA THR A 277 4.24 11.67 0.32
C THR A 277 2.84 11.46 0.87
N ASN A 278 2.19 10.35 0.49
CA ASN A 278 0.86 10.01 0.98
C ASN A 278 0.83 9.86 2.51
N ASN A 279 1.78 9.10 3.06
CA ASN A 279 1.89 8.87 4.50
C ASN A 279 2.13 10.18 5.26
N LEU A 280 3.00 11.06 4.75
CA LEU A 280 3.23 12.38 5.34
C LEU A 280 1.96 13.22 5.39
N VAL A 281 1.20 13.25 4.28
CA VAL A 281 -0.03 14.03 4.20
C VAL A 281 -1.09 13.46 5.15
N ALA A 282 -1.27 12.14 5.17
CA ALA A 282 -2.20 11.48 6.08
C ALA A 282 -1.87 11.78 7.55
N ALA A 283 -0.60 11.67 7.94
CA ALA A 283 -0.14 11.98 9.30
C ALA A 283 -0.30 13.47 9.69
N ARG A 284 -0.28 14.38 8.71
CA ARG A 284 -0.53 15.81 8.95
C ARG A 284 -2.02 16.17 9.02
N GLY A 285 -2.89 15.37 8.39
CA GLY A 285 -4.32 15.65 8.28
C GLY A 285 -4.59 17.03 7.67
N ASN A 286 -5.34 17.87 8.39
CA ASN A 286 -5.70 19.23 7.98
C ASN A 286 -4.63 20.29 8.34
N SER A 287 -3.51 19.89 8.96
CA SER A 287 -2.40 20.80 9.22
C SER A 287 -1.53 20.97 7.97
N ASN A 288 -1.02 22.19 7.74
CA ASN A 288 -0.09 22.48 6.65
C ASN A 288 -0.59 22.09 5.24
N VAL A 289 -1.90 22.23 4.97
CA VAL A 289 -2.55 21.84 3.69
C VAL A 289 -1.76 22.30 2.46
N PHE A 290 -1.32 23.56 2.45
CA PHE A 290 -0.56 24.11 1.32
C PHE A 290 0.82 23.46 1.11
N ASP A 291 1.57 23.16 2.18
CA ASP A 291 2.85 22.45 2.06
C ASP A 291 2.64 21.00 1.65
N SER A 292 1.59 20.36 2.16
CA SER A 292 1.19 18.99 1.79
C SER A 292 0.81 18.88 0.31
N LEU A 293 0.04 19.85 -0.22
CA LEU A 293 -0.28 19.92 -1.65
C LEU A 293 1.00 20.07 -2.50
N LYS A 294 1.95 20.89 -2.06
CA LYS A 294 3.26 21.05 -2.73
C LYS A 294 4.10 19.76 -2.74
N LYS A 295 3.88 18.82 -1.81
CA LYS A 295 4.59 17.52 -1.86
C LYS A 295 4.06 16.66 -3.00
N PHE A 296 2.75 16.64 -3.22
CA PHE A 296 2.13 15.97 -4.36
C PHE A 296 2.56 16.53 -5.71
N ASP A 297 2.93 17.81 -5.78
CA ASP A 297 3.43 18.41 -7.02
C ASP A 297 4.71 17.72 -7.55
N LYS A 298 5.43 16.96 -6.70
CA LYS A 298 6.59 16.17 -7.12
C LYS A 298 6.23 14.86 -7.82
N LEU A 299 4.97 14.42 -7.72
CA LEU A 299 4.50 13.15 -8.30
C LEU A 299 3.91 13.34 -9.70
N GLN A 300 3.76 14.58 -10.16
CA GLN A 300 3.15 14.92 -11.46
C GLN A 300 4.18 15.42 -12.46
N SER A 301 3.88 15.26 -13.74
CA SER A 301 4.68 15.85 -14.81
C SER A 301 4.63 17.39 -14.78
N LYS A 302 5.68 18.05 -15.28
CA LYS A 302 5.70 19.52 -15.34
C LYS A 302 4.64 20.03 -16.32
N GLY A 303 3.78 20.93 -15.85
CA GLY A 303 2.73 21.54 -16.69
C GLY A 303 1.39 20.79 -16.66
N SER A 304 1.22 19.79 -15.80
CA SER A 304 -0.10 19.28 -15.44
C SER A 304 -0.98 20.46 -15.02
N GLY A 305 -2.19 20.55 -15.59
CA GLY A 305 -3.12 21.64 -15.30
C GLY A 305 -3.63 21.63 -13.86
N GLN A 306 -4.86 22.08 -13.61
CA GLN A 306 -5.45 21.94 -12.28
C GLN A 306 -5.67 20.45 -11.93
N GLY A 307 -5.40 20.02 -10.70
CA GLY A 307 -5.57 18.62 -10.25
C GLY A 307 -4.31 17.76 -10.37
N LEU A 308 -4.31 16.60 -9.69
CA LEU A 308 -3.18 15.68 -9.70
C LEU A 308 -3.30 14.68 -10.84
N GLU A 309 -2.25 14.58 -11.64
CA GLU A 309 -2.03 13.52 -12.63
C GLU A 309 -0.65 12.92 -12.34
N ILE A 310 -0.61 11.65 -11.94
CA ILE A 310 0.63 10.97 -11.61
C ILE A 310 1.47 10.84 -12.89
N ASP A 311 2.75 11.14 -12.79
CA ASP A 311 3.70 11.00 -13.90
C ASP A 311 3.66 9.55 -14.46
N PRO A 312 3.61 9.36 -15.79
CA PRO A 312 3.48 8.01 -16.36
C PRO A 312 4.59 7.04 -15.93
N GLU A 313 5.84 7.50 -15.78
CA GLU A 313 6.95 6.63 -15.36
C GLU A 313 6.79 6.20 -13.90
N MET A 314 6.26 7.09 -13.05
CA MET A 314 5.91 6.76 -11.66
C MET A 314 4.71 5.82 -11.58
N ALA A 315 3.69 6.04 -12.42
CA ALA A 315 2.49 5.23 -12.47
C ALA A 315 2.79 3.77 -12.87
N GLU A 316 3.78 3.51 -13.73
CA GLU A 316 4.21 2.15 -14.10
C GLU A 316 4.71 1.31 -12.90
N GLY A 317 5.19 1.98 -11.86
CA GLY A 317 5.68 1.33 -10.64
C GLY A 317 4.60 1.11 -9.56
N LEU A 318 3.41 1.67 -9.74
CA LEU A 318 2.29 1.62 -8.80
C LEU A 318 1.18 0.70 -9.31
N GLN A 319 0.46 0.08 -8.39
CA GLN A 319 -0.78 -0.62 -8.70
C GLN A 319 -1.91 0.38 -8.89
N GLU A 320 -2.92 0.01 -9.69
CA GLU A 320 -4.07 0.87 -9.98
C GLU A 320 -4.79 1.36 -8.70
N ASN A 321 -4.98 0.48 -7.72
CA ASN A 321 -5.56 0.84 -6.44
C ASN A 321 -4.70 1.86 -5.66
N GLU A 322 -3.38 1.75 -5.72
CA GLU A 322 -2.48 2.71 -5.06
C GLU A 322 -2.59 4.10 -5.70
N ILE A 323 -2.73 4.15 -7.04
CA ILE A 323 -2.98 5.39 -7.78
C ILE A 323 -4.33 5.99 -7.36
N VAL A 324 -5.38 5.18 -7.26
CA VAL A 324 -6.71 5.62 -6.80
C VAL A 324 -6.64 6.25 -5.41
N GLU A 325 -5.94 5.63 -4.45
CA GLU A 325 -5.76 6.18 -3.10
C GLU A 325 -4.99 7.51 -3.10
N LEU A 326 -3.91 7.61 -3.87
CA LEU A 326 -3.12 8.84 -4.00
C LEU A 326 -3.97 10.00 -4.55
N LEU A 327 -4.72 9.75 -5.62
CA LEU A 327 -5.60 10.74 -6.23
C LEU A 327 -6.74 11.14 -5.28
N THR A 328 -7.31 10.19 -4.56
CA THR A 328 -8.41 10.43 -3.61
C THR A 328 -7.93 11.31 -2.44
N ASN A 329 -6.78 10.99 -1.84
CA ASN A 329 -6.18 11.80 -0.78
C ASN A 329 -5.79 13.20 -1.25
N TYR A 330 -5.27 13.33 -2.47
CA TYR A 330 -5.03 14.65 -3.06
C TYR A 330 -6.32 15.45 -3.27
N ALA A 331 -7.39 14.81 -3.73
CA ALA A 331 -8.68 15.46 -3.94
C ALA A 331 -9.28 15.95 -2.60
N ILE A 332 -9.22 15.14 -1.55
CA ILE A 332 -9.64 15.54 -0.19
C ILE A 332 -8.80 16.72 0.30
N LEU A 333 -7.47 16.66 0.16
CA LEU A 333 -6.58 17.73 0.57
C LEU A 333 -6.83 19.02 -0.23
N SER A 334 -7.11 18.89 -1.53
CA SER A 334 -7.46 20.01 -2.40
C SER A 334 -8.79 20.65 -2.01
N LEU A 335 -9.76 19.85 -1.56
CA LEU A 335 -11.02 20.34 -1.04
C LEU A 335 -10.81 21.17 0.24
N LEU A 336 -9.98 20.68 1.17
CA LEU A 336 -9.56 21.43 2.36
C LEU A 336 -8.80 22.71 2.01
N GLY A 337 -8.04 22.69 0.91
CA GLY A 337 -7.33 23.85 0.37
C GLY A 337 -8.19 24.79 -0.48
N ASN A 338 -9.50 24.59 -0.55
CA ASN A 338 -10.45 25.34 -1.39
C ASN A 338 -10.09 25.37 -2.90
N LYS A 339 -9.42 24.32 -3.41
CA LYS A 339 -9.03 24.18 -4.82
C LYS A 339 -10.04 23.34 -5.60
N PHE A 340 -11.29 23.81 -5.72
CA PHE A 340 -12.40 23.00 -6.24
C PHE A 340 -12.22 22.51 -7.69
N ASP A 341 -11.56 23.26 -8.57
CA ASP A 341 -11.21 22.77 -9.91
C ASP A 341 -10.28 21.54 -9.85
N ALA A 342 -9.31 21.56 -8.94
CA ALA A 342 -8.39 20.45 -8.73
C ALA A 342 -9.11 19.23 -8.17
N VAL A 343 -10.06 19.42 -7.25
CA VAL A 343 -10.92 18.34 -6.73
C VAL A 343 -11.70 17.67 -7.86
N GLU A 344 -12.43 18.47 -8.66
CA GLU A 344 -13.27 17.96 -9.75
C GLU A 344 -12.43 17.20 -10.79
N LYS A 345 -11.30 17.76 -11.22
CA LYS A 345 -10.41 17.12 -12.19
C LYS A 345 -9.80 15.83 -11.65
N THR A 346 -9.35 15.83 -10.39
CA THR A 346 -8.73 14.64 -9.78
C THR A 346 -9.77 13.54 -9.53
N ALA A 347 -10.97 13.89 -9.05
CA ALA A 347 -12.07 12.96 -8.86
C ALA A 347 -12.52 12.30 -10.18
N LEU A 348 -12.59 13.07 -11.28
CA LEU A 348 -12.82 12.52 -12.62
C LEU A 348 -11.70 11.57 -13.05
N GLY A 349 -10.44 11.84 -12.67
CA GLY A 349 -9.32 10.93 -12.85
C GLY A 349 -9.54 9.60 -12.13
N VAL A 350 -9.99 9.64 -10.88
CA VAL A 350 -10.36 8.43 -10.11
C VAL A 350 -11.50 7.68 -10.78
N LEU A 351 -12.58 8.36 -11.21
CA LEU A 351 -13.73 7.74 -11.89
C LEU A 351 -13.38 7.14 -13.26
N LYS A 352 -12.26 7.50 -13.87
CA LYS A 352 -11.76 6.82 -15.09
C LYS A 352 -11.12 5.48 -14.76
N LEU A 353 -10.41 5.38 -13.63
CA LEU A 353 -9.74 4.15 -13.17
C LEU A 353 -10.73 3.22 -12.46
N LYS A 354 -11.51 3.78 -11.54
CA LYS A 354 -12.52 3.09 -10.72
C LYS A 354 -13.89 3.76 -10.90
N PRO A 355 -14.63 3.41 -11.96
CA PRO A 355 -15.86 4.12 -12.32
C PRO A 355 -17.00 4.06 -11.31
N ASN A 356 -16.96 3.09 -10.40
CA ASN A 356 -17.92 2.89 -9.31
C ASN A 356 -17.41 3.39 -7.93
N SER A 357 -16.42 4.28 -7.89
CA SER A 357 -15.97 4.86 -6.62
C SER A 357 -16.97 5.89 -6.09
N MET A 358 -17.56 5.58 -4.94
CA MET A 358 -18.48 6.47 -4.24
C MET A 358 -17.78 7.72 -3.70
N GLU A 359 -16.57 7.57 -3.18
CA GLU A 359 -15.77 8.67 -2.65
C GLU A 359 -15.47 9.70 -3.75
N ALA A 360 -15.11 9.23 -4.95
CA ALA A 360 -14.80 10.11 -6.06
C ALA A 360 -16.02 10.87 -6.58
N VAL A 361 -17.19 10.22 -6.72
CA VAL A 361 -18.41 10.92 -7.17
C VAL A 361 -18.88 11.93 -6.12
N VAL A 362 -18.77 11.62 -4.82
CA VAL A 362 -19.08 12.56 -3.74
C VAL A 362 -18.13 13.74 -3.75
N LEU A 363 -16.82 13.53 -3.93
CA LEU A 363 -15.84 14.61 -4.05
C LEU A 363 -16.12 15.51 -5.27
N GLN A 364 -16.52 14.93 -6.40
CA GLN A 364 -16.94 15.69 -7.57
C GLN A 364 -18.18 16.55 -7.27
N ALA A 365 -19.20 15.98 -6.63
CA ALA A 365 -20.41 16.71 -6.24
C ALA A 365 -20.10 17.84 -5.24
N MET A 366 -19.25 17.58 -4.23
CA MET A 366 -18.78 18.60 -3.28
C MET A 366 -18.09 19.76 -3.98
N ALA A 367 -17.21 19.47 -4.96
CA ALA A 367 -16.53 20.50 -5.74
C ALA A 367 -17.53 21.36 -6.54
N LEU A 368 -18.54 20.74 -7.16
CA LEU A 368 -19.59 21.43 -7.89
C LEU A 368 -20.47 22.31 -6.96
N LEU A 369 -20.81 21.81 -5.77
CA LEU A 369 -21.56 22.59 -4.78
C LEU A 369 -20.78 23.82 -4.31
N LYS A 370 -19.47 23.67 -4.06
CA LYS A 370 -18.60 24.79 -3.67
C LYS A 370 -18.38 25.80 -4.80
N LYS A 371 -18.65 25.40 -6.06
CA LYS A 371 -18.70 26.27 -7.24
C LYS A 371 -20.10 26.83 -7.55
N ASP A 372 -21.06 26.66 -6.64
CA ASP A 372 -22.46 27.07 -6.80
C ASP A 372 -23.18 26.41 -7.99
N LYS A 373 -22.78 25.19 -8.37
CA LYS A 373 -23.39 24.40 -9.44
C LYS A 373 -24.26 23.27 -8.86
N LYS A 374 -25.27 23.63 -8.07
CA LYS A 374 -26.10 22.67 -7.30
C LYS A 374 -26.80 21.63 -8.17
N ASP A 375 -27.46 22.06 -9.24
CA ASP A 375 -28.19 21.14 -10.13
C ASP A 375 -27.26 20.10 -10.76
N LYS A 376 -26.06 20.53 -11.16
CA LYS A 376 -25.04 19.62 -11.71
C LYS A 376 -24.50 18.66 -10.66
N ALA A 377 -24.32 19.12 -9.41
CA ALA A 377 -23.83 18.27 -8.33
C ALA A 377 -24.79 17.12 -8.05
N PHE A 378 -26.09 17.39 -7.93
CA PHE A 378 -27.09 16.35 -7.69
C PHE A 378 -27.31 15.48 -8.93
N ALA A 379 -27.30 16.05 -10.13
CA ALA A 379 -27.39 15.27 -11.36
C ALA A 379 -26.27 14.24 -11.48
N VAL A 380 -25.03 14.60 -11.10
CA VAL A 380 -23.89 13.65 -11.11
C VAL A 380 -24.11 12.49 -10.14
N LEU A 381 -24.67 12.74 -8.95
CA LEU A 381 -24.99 11.67 -7.99
C LEU A 381 -26.13 10.76 -8.51
N ASP A 382 -27.17 11.35 -9.10
CA ASP A 382 -28.30 10.63 -9.65
C ASP A 382 -27.90 9.79 -10.87
N ASP A 383 -27.05 10.32 -11.75
CA ASP A 383 -26.50 9.59 -12.89
C ASP A 383 -25.60 8.44 -12.45
N PHE A 384 -24.83 8.62 -11.37
CA PHE A 384 -24.03 7.55 -10.79
C PHE A 384 -24.89 6.41 -10.25
N GLY A 385 -25.92 6.73 -9.45
CA GLY A 385 -26.87 5.73 -8.93
C GLY A 385 -27.52 4.94 -10.07
N ARG A 386 -28.04 5.65 -11.08
CA ARG A 386 -28.66 5.05 -12.27
C ARG A 386 -27.72 4.13 -13.03
N LYS A 387 -26.49 4.58 -13.27
CA LYS A 387 -25.53 3.85 -14.10
C LYS A 387 -25.06 2.54 -13.48
N TYR A 388 -24.82 2.53 -12.17
CA TYR A 388 -24.27 1.36 -11.48
C TYR A 388 -25.33 0.51 -10.77
N LYS A 389 -26.62 0.78 -11.00
CA LYS A 389 -27.75 0.15 -10.30
C LYS A 389 -27.63 0.28 -8.78
N ASP A 390 -26.98 1.35 -8.35
CA ASP A 390 -26.75 1.71 -6.96
C ASP A 390 -27.80 2.75 -6.52
N GLU A 391 -28.92 2.86 -7.25
CA GLU A 391 -30.03 3.75 -6.92
C GLU A 391 -30.63 3.44 -5.56
N ASN A 392 -30.52 2.21 -5.05
CA ASN A 392 -30.98 1.83 -3.71
C ASN A 392 -29.85 1.87 -2.66
N SER A 393 -28.68 2.41 -3.02
CA SER A 393 -27.53 2.50 -2.12
C SER A 393 -27.83 3.42 -0.96
N VAL A 394 -27.74 2.87 0.24
CA VAL A 394 -27.90 3.65 1.48
C VAL A 394 -26.87 4.77 1.52
N ASP A 395 -25.61 4.45 1.22
CA ASP A 395 -24.51 5.41 1.33
C ASP A 395 -24.65 6.56 0.32
N LEU A 396 -25.11 6.27 -0.91
CA LEU A 396 -25.38 7.32 -1.90
C LEU A 396 -26.48 8.28 -1.45
N HIS A 397 -27.59 7.74 -0.92
CA HIS A 397 -28.70 8.54 -0.41
C HIS A 397 -28.31 9.36 0.82
N LEU A 398 -27.56 8.78 1.75
CA LEU A 398 -27.06 9.50 2.92
C LEU A 398 -26.08 10.61 2.52
N ALA A 399 -25.18 10.35 1.56
CA ALA A 399 -24.29 11.36 1.01
C ALA A 399 -25.08 12.49 0.33
N LYS A 400 -26.07 12.16 -0.52
CA LYS A 400 -26.95 13.15 -1.17
C LYS A 400 -27.72 13.96 -0.14
N CYS A 401 -28.28 13.33 0.88
CA CYS A 401 -28.99 13.98 1.98
C CYS A 401 -28.08 14.98 2.72
N HIS A 402 -26.88 14.54 3.11
CA HIS A 402 -25.93 15.38 3.82
C HIS A 402 -25.48 16.59 2.99
N LEU A 403 -25.14 16.37 1.72
CA LEU A 403 -24.75 17.44 0.80
C LEU A 403 -25.89 18.42 0.55
N ALA A 404 -27.11 17.94 0.32
CA ALA A 404 -28.29 18.77 0.13
C ALA A 404 -28.60 19.62 1.37
N ALA A 405 -28.55 19.03 2.56
CA ALA A 405 -28.74 19.75 3.82
C ALA A 405 -27.66 20.84 4.02
N SER A 406 -26.41 20.56 3.67
CA SER A 406 -25.29 21.52 3.79
C SER A 406 -25.45 22.76 2.90
N CYS A 407 -26.24 22.67 1.83
CA CYS A 407 -26.50 23.75 0.87
C CYS A 407 -27.95 24.27 0.94
N SER A 408 -28.62 24.02 2.07
CA SER A 408 -30.01 24.42 2.36
C SER A 408 -31.03 23.92 1.32
N SER A 409 -30.73 22.82 0.64
CA SER A 409 -31.63 22.17 -0.32
C SER A 409 -32.49 21.14 0.42
N TRP A 410 -33.34 21.63 1.33
CA TRP A 410 -34.07 20.81 2.31
C TRP A 410 -34.95 19.75 1.67
N LYS A 411 -35.63 20.09 0.57
CA LYS A 411 -36.49 19.16 -0.17
C LYS A 411 -35.71 17.97 -0.72
N VAL A 412 -34.60 18.24 -1.42
CA VAL A 412 -33.71 17.19 -1.95
C VAL A 412 -33.12 16.33 -0.82
N ALA A 413 -32.82 16.95 0.34
CA ALA A 413 -32.32 16.23 1.50
C ALA A 413 -33.37 15.27 2.07
N ALA A 414 -34.62 15.74 2.23
CA ALA A 414 -35.72 14.95 2.75
C ALA A 414 -36.07 13.78 1.79
N GLU A 415 -36.15 14.06 0.48
CA GLU A 415 -36.40 13.05 -0.55
C GLU A 415 -35.30 11.98 -0.56
N ALA A 416 -34.02 12.37 -0.44
CA ALA A 416 -32.92 11.43 -0.37
C ALA A 416 -33.01 10.50 0.85
N LEU A 417 -33.38 11.04 2.02
CA LEU A 417 -33.56 10.24 3.24
C LEU A 417 -34.79 9.33 3.16
N LEU A 418 -35.85 9.75 2.47
CA LEU A 418 -37.06 8.95 2.25
C LEU A 418 -36.81 7.72 1.36
N SER A 419 -35.85 7.82 0.43
CA SER A 419 -35.44 6.74 -0.47
C SER A 419 -34.55 5.67 0.19
N VAL A 420 -34.13 5.87 1.43
CA VAL A 420 -33.41 4.86 2.21
C VAL A 420 -34.39 3.74 2.65
N PRO A 421 -33.95 2.47 2.78
CA PRO A 421 -34.80 1.38 3.26
C PRO A 421 -35.45 1.65 4.63
N GLU A 422 -36.63 1.07 4.85
CA GLU A 422 -37.48 1.26 6.04
C GLU A 422 -36.74 0.96 7.35
N GLU A 423 -35.87 -0.05 7.33
CA GLU A 423 -35.03 -0.47 8.46
C GLU A 423 -34.12 0.64 8.97
N ILE A 424 -33.81 1.62 8.13
CA ILE A 424 -32.94 2.75 8.45
C ILE A 424 -33.75 4.04 8.58
N LYS A 425 -34.63 4.38 7.62
CA LYS A 425 -35.35 5.67 7.64
C LYS A 425 -36.36 5.80 8.78
N PHE A 426 -36.86 4.69 9.31
CA PHE A 426 -37.77 4.69 10.46
C PHE A 426 -37.04 4.56 11.80
N GLN A 427 -35.71 4.42 11.82
CA GLN A 427 -34.97 4.52 13.07
C GLN A 427 -35.18 5.89 13.71
N PRO A 428 -35.20 5.99 15.06
CA PRO A 428 -35.53 7.24 15.77
C PRO A 428 -34.77 8.46 15.26
N ALA A 429 -33.44 8.35 15.09
CA ALA A 429 -32.61 9.45 14.63
C ALA A 429 -32.92 9.88 13.18
N ALA A 430 -33.17 8.91 12.29
CA ALA A 430 -33.51 9.17 10.90
C ALA A 430 -34.90 9.80 10.79
N LEU A 431 -35.89 9.28 11.52
CA LEU A 431 -37.24 9.83 11.58
C LEU A 431 -37.22 11.28 12.08
N ALA A 432 -36.56 11.56 13.22
CA ALA A 432 -36.45 12.92 13.74
C ALA A 432 -35.80 13.88 12.74
N THR A 433 -34.73 13.43 12.06
CA THR A 433 -34.04 14.22 11.03
C THR A 433 -34.96 14.48 9.84
N MET A 434 -35.68 13.46 9.37
CA MET A 434 -36.63 13.54 8.26
C MET A 434 -37.76 14.53 8.57
N LEU A 435 -38.37 14.46 9.76
CA LEU A 435 -39.42 15.39 10.19
C LEU A 435 -38.89 16.82 10.31
N HIS A 436 -37.66 17.00 10.81
CA HIS A 436 -37.01 18.30 10.82
C HIS A 436 -36.83 18.87 9.40
N LEU A 437 -36.36 18.05 8.46
CA LEU A 437 -36.15 18.45 7.06
C LEU A 437 -37.48 18.80 6.37
N PHE A 438 -38.53 17.99 6.57
CA PHE A 438 -39.86 18.30 6.04
C PHE A 438 -40.46 19.58 6.63
N GLY A 439 -40.23 19.83 7.92
CA GLY A 439 -40.59 21.09 8.56
C GLY A 439 -39.88 22.29 7.93
N LYS A 440 -38.64 22.14 7.46
CA LYS A 440 -37.89 23.20 6.76
C LYS A 440 -38.40 23.50 5.35
N CYS A 441 -39.04 22.55 4.68
CA CYS A 441 -39.64 22.76 3.35
C CYS A 441 -41.18 22.89 3.37
N ASN A 442 -41.81 22.96 4.54
CA ASN A 442 -43.27 23.04 4.72
C ASN A 442 -44.04 21.88 4.06
N GLU A 443 -43.45 20.68 4.00
CA GLU A 443 -44.07 19.48 3.44
C GLU A 443 -44.76 18.66 4.56
N SER A 444 -45.71 19.26 5.28
CA SER A 444 -46.37 18.61 6.44
C SER A 444 -47.10 17.31 6.08
N SER A 445 -47.61 17.18 4.85
CA SER A 445 -48.29 15.96 4.40
C SER A 445 -47.32 14.78 4.28
N GLN A 446 -46.11 15.00 3.74
CA GLN A 446 -45.10 13.95 3.65
C GLN A 446 -44.54 13.57 5.03
N ALA A 447 -44.38 14.57 5.90
CA ALA A 447 -43.96 14.33 7.28
C ALA A 447 -44.98 13.49 8.07
N MET A 448 -46.27 13.79 7.95
CA MET A 448 -47.33 12.95 8.55
C MET A 448 -47.32 11.54 7.98
N ALA A 449 -47.22 11.37 6.66
CA ALA A 449 -47.11 10.05 6.04
C ALA A 449 -45.88 9.27 6.55
N ALA A 450 -44.76 9.95 6.78
CA ALA A 450 -43.57 9.34 7.37
C ALA A 450 -43.77 8.94 8.84
N VAL A 451 -44.51 9.74 9.63
CA VAL A 451 -44.90 9.38 11.01
C VAL A 451 -45.80 8.14 11.02
N ASP A 452 -46.82 8.12 10.18
CA ASP A 452 -47.78 7.01 10.13
C ASP A 452 -47.08 5.73 9.65
N GLY A 453 -46.28 5.80 8.57
CA GLY A 453 -45.49 4.67 8.08
C GLY A 453 -44.46 4.16 9.09
N ALA A 454 -43.78 5.06 9.82
CA ALA A 454 -42.87 4.65 10.88
C ALA A 454 -43.60 3.94 12.03
N THR A 455 -44.80 4.43 12.38
CA THR A 455 -45.63 3.83 13.43
C THR A 455 -46.06 2.42 13.04
N GLU A 456 -46.59 2.24 11.84
CA GLU A 456 -47.02 0.94 11.31
C GLU A 456 -45.87 -0.05 11.24
N TRP A 457 -44.71 0.38 10.72
CA TRP A 457 -43.53 -0.46 10.63
C TRP A 457 -43.06 -0.94 12.01
N TRP A 458 -42.94 -0.02 12.98
CA TRP A 458 -42.51 -0.33 14.34
C TRP A 458 -43.52 -1.20 15.10
N ASP A 459 -44.83 -0.98 14.91
CA ASP A 459 -45.87 -1.84 15.48
C ASP A 459 -45.75 -3.28 14.95
N ALA A 460 -45.45 -3.46 13.66
CA ALA A 460 -45.23 -4.77 13.07
C ALA A 460 -43.99 -5.49 13.65
N GLN A 461 -42.94 -4.75 14.01
CA GLN A 461 -41.75 -5.33 14.67
C GLN A 461 -42.03 -5.79 16.12
N MET A 462 -43.04 -5.22 16.78
CA MET A 462 -43.37 -5.50 18.19
C MET A 462 -44.36 -6.65 18.39
N VAL A 463 -44.67 -7.43 17.34
CA VAL A 463 -45.60 -8.57 17.38
C VAL A 463 -45.00 -9.80 18.10
N SER A 464 -43.68 -9.87 18.25
CA SER A 464 -43.04 -10.99 18.96
C SER A 464 -43.14 -10.83 20.49
N PRO A 465 -43.64 -11.84 21.25
CA PRO A 465 -43.80 -11.77 22.70
C PRO A 465 -42.48 -11.75 23.50
N SER A 466 -41.32 -11.79 22.84
CA SER A 466 -40.00 -11.72 23.45
C SER A 466 -39.14 -10.59 22.89
N ALA A 467 -39.72 -9.39 22.72
CA ALA A 467 -38.97 -8.21 22.33
C ALA A 467 -37.85 -7.92 23.35
N SER A 468 -36.62 -7.70 22.88
CA SER A 468 -35.52 -7.33 23.77
C SER A 468 -35.78 -5.94 24.38
N SER A 469 -35.21 -5.69 25.57
CA SER A 469 -35.29 -4.36 26.21
C SER A 469 -34.76 -3.25 25.29
N GLU A 470 -33.77 -3.56 24.44
CA GLU A 470 -33.22 -2.61 23.47
C GLU A 470 -34.19 -2.31 22.33
N LEU A 471 -34.90 -3.33 21.81
CA LEU A 471 -35.91 -3.15 20.78
C LEU A 471 -37.09 -2.31 21.31
N ALA A 472 -37.54 -2.60 22.52
CA ALA A 472 -38.57 -1.82 23.22
C ALA A 472 -38.18 -0.34 23.39
N ALA A 473 -36.93 -0.07 23.77
CA ALA A 473 -36.43 1.31 23.91
C ALA A 473 -36.37 2.07 22.58
N ARG A 474 -35.96 1.40 21.49
CA ARG A 474 -35.96 2.00 20.13
C ARG A 474 -37.37 2.27 19.62
N TYR A 475 -38.28 1.31 19.79
CA TYR A 475 -39.71 1.47 19.51
C TYR A 475 -40.29 2.69 20.25
N ALA A 476 -40.09 2.74 21.58
CA ALA A 476 -40.58 3.82 22.42
C ALA A 476 -40.02 5.19 22.00
N SER A 477 -38.73 5.25 21.64
CA SER A 477 -38.09 6.46 21.13
C SER A 477 -38.74 6.95 19.83
N ALA A 478 -39.03 6.04 18.90
CA ALA A 478 -39.72 6.36 17.64
C ALA A 478 -41.15 6.87 17.90
N MET A 479 -41.91 6.19 18.76
CA MET A 479 -43.27 6.60 19.13
C MET A 479 -43.30 7.97 19.81
N LYS A 480 -42.31 8.28 20.66
CA LYS A 480 -42.17 9.61 21.28
C LYS A 480 -41.95 10.71 20.24
N ILE A 481 -41.06 10.47 19.27
CA ILE A 481 -40.78 11.42 18.19
C ILE A 481 -42.03 11.65 17.33
N ALA A 482 -42.70 10.57 16.95
CA ALA A 482 -43.96 10.59 16.22
C ALA A 482 -45.06 11.34 16.98
N GLY A 483 -45.23 11.05 18.28
CA GLY A 483 -46.22 11.67 19.16
C GLY A 483 -45.99 13.16 19.31
N ARG A 484 -44.73 13.56 19.51
CA ARG A 484 -44.33 14.98 19.57
C ARG A 484 -44.67 15.71 18.27
N TYR A 485 -44.47 15.08 17.12
CA TYR A 485 -44.81 15.68 15.84
C TYR A 485 -46.33 15.83 15.65
N LYS A 486 -47.11 14.80 15.99
CA LYS A 486 -48.59 14.87 15.94
C LYS A 486 -49.14 15.97 16.85
N TYR A 487 -48.57 16.12 18.04
CA TYR A 487 -48.89 17.21 18.95
C TYR A 487 -48.61 18.59 18.33
N GLU A 488 -47.43 18.78 17.72
CA GLU A 488 -47.09 20.03 17.02
C GLU A 488 -48.03 20.32 15.83
N GLN A 489 -48.58 19.30 15.19
CA GLN A 489 -49.59 19.42 14.13
C GLN A 489 -51.04 19.53 14.65
N LYS A 490 -51.25 19.59 15.97
CA LYS A 490 -52.57 19.63 16.65
C LYS A 490 -53.42 18.36 16.51
N ASP A 491 -52.81 17.23 16.20
CA ASP A 491 -53.44 15.91 16.30
C ASP A 491 -53.23 15.35 17.71
N LEU A 492 -54.04 15.86 18.66
CA LEU A 492 -53.90 15.57 20.09
C LEU A 492 -54.24 14.10 20.41
N ASP A 493 -55.30 13.57 19.81
CA ASP A 493 -55.71 12.17 19.98
C ASP A 493 -54.65 11.21 19.45
N GLY A 494 -54.11 11.49 18.26
CA GLY A 494 -53.02 10.72 17.68
C GLY A 494 -51.74 10.78 18.51
N ALA A 495 -51.41 11.94 19.07
CA ALA A 495 -50.26 12.09 19.97
C ALA A 495 -50.45 11.29 21.28
N ALA A 496 -51.64 11.38 21.91
CA ALA A 496 -51.96 10.64 23.12
C ALA A 496 -51.85 9.12 22.90
N ALA A 497 -52.38 8.61 21.79
CA ALA A 497 -52.30 7.20 21.43
C ALA A 497 -50.84 6.71 21.31
N LEU A 498 -49.95 7.52 20.74
CA LEU A 498 -48.53 7.17 20.59
C LEU A 498 -47.78 7.19 21.92
N TYR A 499 -48.05 8.16 22.81
CA TYR A 499 -47.45 8.16 24.16
C TYR A 499 -47.95 6.99 25.01
N GLN A 500 -49.22 6.60 24.90
CA GLN A 500 -49.73 5.40 25.57
C GLN A 500 -49.05 4.12 25.07
N LYS A 501 -48.74 4.01 23.76
CA LYS A 501 -47.94 2.89 23.22
C LYS A 501 -46.55 2.80 23.85
N VAL A 502 -45.92 3.94 24.15
CA VAL A 502 -44.64 3.97 24.89
C VAL A 502 -44.81 3.31 26.26
N LEU A 503 -45.78 3.77 27.05
CA LEU A 503 -46.05 3.24 28.40
C LEU A 503 -46.43 1.75 28.41
N ALA A 504 -47.02 1.24 27.33
CA ALA A 504 -47.41 -0.16 27.22
C ALA A 504 -46.27 -1.10 26.80
N LYS A 505 -45.19 -0.58 26.22
CA LYS A 505 -44.17 -1.38 25.52
C LYS A 505 -42.75 -1.22 26.07
N THR A 506 -42.50 -0.28 26.98
CA THR A 506 -41.19 -0.12 27.64
C THR A 506 -41.31 0.08 29.15
N GLU A 507 -40.32 -0.46 29.87
CA GLU A 507 -40.09 -0.24 31.30
C GLU A 507 -38.96 0.76 31.56
N ASP A 508 -38.38 1.36 30.50
CA ASP A 508 -37.33 2.37 30.63
C ASP A 508 -37.88 3.61 31.38
N PRO A 509 -37.34 3.95 32.57
CA PRO A 509 -37.89 5.04 33.39
C PRO A 509 -37.84 6.42 32.70
N THR A 510 -36.83 6.65 31.86
CA THR A 510 -36.63 7.92 31.16
C THR A 510 -37.64 8.08 30.03
N LEU A 511 -37.82 7.04 29.22
CA LEU A 511 -38.77 7.09 28.10
C LEU A 511 -40.21 7.14 28.59
N ARG A 512 -40.52 6.46 29.71
CA ARG A 512 -41.82 6.52 30.36
C ARG A 512 -42.13 7.89 30.93
N SER A 513 -41.18 8.51 31.63
CA SER A 513 -41.39 9.84 32.21
C SER A 513 -41.61 10.90 31.13
N GLU A 514 -40.86 10.85 30.03
CA GLU A 514 -41.07 11.74 28.89
C GLU A 514 -42.45 11.54 28.23
N ALA A 515 -42.92 10.30 28.10
CA ALA A 515 -44.25 10.00 27.56
C ALA A 515 -45.38 10.44 28.50
N MET A 516 -45.23 10.23 29.81
CA MET A 516 -46.15 10.74 30.84
C MET A 516 -46.23 12.25 30.81
N ALA A 517 -45.09 12.95 30.73
CA ALA A 517 -45.05 14.41 30.59
C ALA A 517 -45.80 14.89 29.33
N GLY A 518 -45.66 14.18 28.21
CA GLY A 518 -46.42 14.44 26.99
C GLY A 518 -47.93 14.28 27.18
N LEU A 519 -48.36 13.23 27.91
CA LEU A 519 -49.76 12.98 28.23
C LEU A 519 -50.34 14.01 29.21
N VAL A 520 -49.57 14.47 30.19
CA VAL A 520 -49.97 15.56 31.09
C VAL A 520 -50.17 16.85 30.30
N GLN A 521 -49.26 17.18 29.38
CA GLN A 521 -49.42 18.36 28.51
C GLN A 521 -50.67 18.29 27.62
N LEU A 522 -50.99 17.09 27.12
CA LEU A 522 -52.18 16.85 26.29
C LEU A 522 -53.48 16.99 27.09
N HIS A 523 -53.57 16.33 28.24
CA HIS A 523 -54.80 16.23 29.02
C HIS A 523 -55.00 17.40 30.00
N GLY A 524 -53.98 18.18 30.30
CA GLY A 524 -54.07 19.30 31.25
C GLY A 524 -55.09 20.38 30.87
N VAL A 525 -55.51 20.46 29.60
CA VAL A 525 -56.53 21.41 29.14
C VAL A 525 -57.94 20.79 29.14
N ASP A 526 -58.07 19.51 28.79
CA ASP A 526 -59.36 18.89 28.48
C ASP A 526 -59.82 17.84 29.51
N ASP A 527 -58.90 17.21 30.24
CA ASP A 527 -59.17 16.17 31.25
C ASP A 527 -58.15 16.21 32.41
N SER A 528 -58.43 17.09 33.39
CA SER A 528 -57.59 17.28 34.58
C SER A 528 -57.37 15.98 35.36
N ALA A 529 -58.37 15.09 35.44
CA ALA A 529 -58.25 13.86 36.22
C ALA A 529 -57.23 12.89 35.61
N LEU A 530 -57.20 12.82 34.28
CA LEU A 530 -56.24 11.98 33.57
C LEU A 530 -54.82 12.58 33.59
N ALA A 531 -54.71 13.90 33.57
CA ALA A 531 -53.44 14.60 33.77
C ALA A 531 -52.87 14.34 35.18
N ASP A 532 -53.67 14.51 36.23
CA ASP A 532 -53.27 14.26 37.63
C ASP A 532 -52.80 12.81 37.83
N LYS A 533 -53.48 11.86 37.17
CA LYS A 533 -53.07 10.44 37.21
C LYS A 533 -51.66 10.27 36.67
N TYR A 534 -51.38 10.74 35.45
CA TYR A 534 -50.05 10.56 34.85
C TYR A 534 -48.97 11.34 35.59
N GLU A 535 -49.30 12.52 36.16
CA GLU A 535 -48.39 13.26 37.02
C GLU A 535 -48.01 12.47 38.27
N SER A 536 -48.97 11.85 38.94
CA SER A 536 -48.73 11.06 40.15
C SER A 536 -47.88 9.80 39.91
N GLU A 537 -47.86 9.28 38.68
CA GLU A 537 -47.07 8.10 38.28
C GLU A 537 -45.64 8.48 37.82
N MET A 538 -45.32 9.77 37.68
CA MET A 538 -43.98 10.20 37.26
C MET A 538 -42.94 9.99 38.37
N PRO A 539 -41.72 9.51 38.03
CA PRO A 539 -40.65 9.37 39.01
C PRO A 539 -40.18 10.73 39.51
N VAL A 540 -39.94 10.83 40.83
CA VAL A 540 -39.38 12.02 41.47
C VAL A 540 -37.96 12.26 40.94
N ILE A 541 -37.67 13.47 40.45
CA ILE A 541 -36.34 13.82 39.94
C ILE A 541 -35.42 14.12 41.14
N PRO A 542 -34.36 13.32 41.38
CA PRO A 542 -33.47 13.55 42.51
C PRO A 542 -32.72 14.87 42.38
N GLY A 543 -32.75 15.72 43.41
CA GLY A 543 -32.03 17.00 43.45
C GLY A 543 -32.80 18.23 42.95
N ILE A 544 -34.11 18.09 42.68
CA ILE A 544 -35.02 19.16 42.24
C ILE A 544 -36.10 19.42 43.32
N GLU A 545 -35.71 19.46 44.59
CA GLU A 545 -36.64 19.69 45.71
C GLU A 545 -36.94 21.19 45.96
N GLU A 546 -36.12 22.08 45.39
CA GLU A 546 -36.17 23.55 45.60
C GLU A 546 -36.23 24.34 44.28
N ILE A 547 -37.00 23.89 43.28
CA ILE A 547 -37.27 24.72 42.10
C ILE A 547 -38.49 25.60 42.36
N ASP A 548 -38.28 26.91 42.42
CA ASP A 548 -39.33 27.91 42.41
C ASP A 548 -40.00 27.95 41.02
N VAL A 549 -41.13 27.23 40.92
CA VAL A 549 -41.93 27.10 39.69
C VAL A 549 -42.43 28.46 39.20
N GLU A 550 -42.81 29.36 40.11
CA GLU A 550 -43.29 30.71 39.77
C GLU A 550 -42.16 31.57 39.19
N LEU A 551 -40.94 31.48 39.72
CA LEU A 551 -39.77 32.13 39.14
C LEU A 551 -39.43 31.58 37.75
N LEU A 552 -39.60 30.27 37.52
CA LEU A 552 -39.34 29.60 36.24
C LEU A 552 -40.36 30.00 35.15
N GLU A 553 -41.63 30.10 35.52
CA GLU A 553 -42.71 30.55 34.64
C GLU A 553 -42.56 32.05 34.31
N GLN A 554 -42.15 32.87 35.28
CA GLN A 554 -41.89 34.30 35.05
C GLN A 554 -40.64 34.56 34.19
N THR A 555 -39.64 33.67 34.21
CA THR A 555 -38.41 33.81 33.40
C THR A 555 -38.58 33.31 31.96
N THR A 556 -39.43 32.31 31.70
CA THR A 556 -39.65 31.74 30.36
C THR A 556 -40.46 32.65 29.42
N MET A 557 -41.31 33.54 29.95
CA MET A 557 -42.10 34.49 29.15
C MET A 557 -41.28 35.68 28.57
N LYS A 558 -40.00 35.83 28.91
CA LYS A 558 -39.13 36.93 28.44
C LYS A 558 -37.86 36.46 27.74
N VAL A 559 -37.96 35.73 26.62
CA VAL A 559 -36.82 35.62 25.69
C VAL A 559 -37.26 35.82 24.25
N LYS A 560 -37.40 37.08 23.84
CA LYS A 560 -37.08 37.45 22.45
C LYS A 560 -35.58 37.20 22.28
N ARG A 561 -35.21 36.17 21.52
CA ARG A 561 -33.82 35.97 21.06
C ARG A 561 -33.34 37.22 20.33
N GLN A 562 -32.54 38.04 20.99
CA GLN A 562 -31.66 38.98 20.30
C GLN A 562 -30.43 38.20 19.79
N PRO A 563 -29.93 38.50 18.59
CA PRO A 563 -28.74 37.86 18.05
C PRO A 563 -27.52 38.30 18.88
N MET A 564 -26.78 37.33 19.41
CA MET A 564 -25.50 37.54 20.08
C MET A 564 -24.50 38.14 19.09
N SER A 565 -24.07 39.37 19.34
CA SER A 565 -22.88 39.95 18.72
C SER A 565 -21.62 39.27 19.28
N ALA A 566 -20.70 38.91 18.39
CA ALA A 566 -19.40 38.37 18.75
C ALA A 566 -18.51 39.46 19.39
N PRO A 567 -17.76 39.16 20.46
CA PRO A 567 -16.62 39.98 20.84
C PRO A 567 -15.40 39.53 20.04
N GLY A 568 -14.91 40.44 19.20
CA GLY A 568 -13.62 40.34 18.55
C GLY A 568 -12.45 40.50 19.51
N ALA A 569 -11.33 39.93 19.07
CA ALA A 569 -9.95 40.06 19.52
C ALA A 569 -9.58 41.25 20.43
N SER A 570 -8.87 40.95 21.52
CA SER A 570 -7.66 41.71 21.85
C SER A 570 -6.61 40.84 22.55
N SER A 571 -5.38 41.19 22.23
CA SER A 571 -4.09 40.66 22.63
C SER A 571 -3.75 40.81 24.11
N SER A 572 -3.00 39.87 24.67
CA SER A 572 -1.74 40.21 25.37
C SER A 572 -0.89 38.98 25.67
N ALA A 573 0.40 39.14 25.42
CA ALA A 573 1.46 38.23 25.80
C ALA A 573 1.89 38.50 27.25
N ALA A 574 2.12 37.45 28.04
CA ALA A 574 3.11 37.48 29.13
C ALA A 574 3.55 36.06 29.48
N LYS A 575 4.88 35.92 29.61
CA LYS A 575 5.63 34.72 29.99
C LYS A 575 5.33 34.30 31.44
N SER A 576 5.34 33.01 31.69
CA SER A 576 5.93 32.45 32.91
C SER A 576 6.55 31.07 32.62
N LYS A 577 7.78 30.92 33.08
CA LYS A 577 8.55 29.68 33.17
C LYS A 577 8.13 28.93 34.45
N GLU A 578 8.50 27.64 34.44
CA GLU A 578 8.51 26.63 35.51
C GLU A 578 7.47 25.53 35.21
N GLY A 579 7.81 24.28 34.97
CA GLY A 579 9.04 23.55 35.29
C GLY A 579 8.69 22.44 36.26
N GLU A 580 8.15 21.32 35.79
CA GLU A 580 8.30 20.04 36.49
C GLU A 580 7.94 18.87 35.55
N SER A 581 8.96 18.04 35.30
CA SER A 581 8.88 16.85 34.47
C SER A 581 8.79 15.63 35.40
N ARG A 582 7.69 14.87 35.29
CA ARG A 582 7.56 13.57 35.95
C ARG A 582 7.92 12.48 34.95
N ALA A 583 9.14 11.96 35.11
CA ALA A 583 9.73 10.91 34.29
C ALA A 583 8.99 9.58 34.48
N PHE A 584 8.39 9.06 33.42
CA PHE A 584 8.07 7.63 33.28
C PHE A 584 9.23 6.99 32.49
N LYS A 585 10.10 6.25 33.17
CA LYS A 585 11.23 5.54 32.56
C LYS A 585 10.73 4.24 31.91
N SER A 586 10.73 4.18 30.59
CA SER A 586 10.70 2.93 29.81
C SER A 586 12.12 2.56 29.41
N ALA A 587 12.59 1.38 29.85
CA ALA A 587 13.97 0.92 29.73
C ALA A 587 14.34 0.29 28.36
N ALA A 588 13.49 0.42 27.34
CA ALA A 588 13.72 -0.21 26.02
C ALA A 588 14.33 0.75 24.96
N ALA A 589 14.36 2.06 25.20
CA ALA A 589 14.84 3.06 24.23
C ALA A 589 16.38 3.25 24.19
N GLY A 590 17.11 2.57 25.09
CA GLY A 590 18.56 2.80 25.28
C GLY A 590 19.49 2.16 24.25
N GLN A 591 18.98 1.30 23.35
CA GLN A 591 19.81 0.64 22.32
C GLN A 591 19.69 1.29 20.93
N ALA A 592 18.57 1.94 20.60
CA ALA A 592 18.38 2.59 19.31
C ALA A 592 19.04 3.99 19.24
N THR A 593 19.09 4.70 20.36
CA THR A 593 19.64 6.07 20.45
C THR A 593 21.18 6.13 20.41
N GLN A 594 21.88 5.01 20.67
CA GLN A 594 23.34 4.97 20.54
C GLN A 594 23.84 4.88 19.09
N VAL A 595 22.98 4.58 18.11
CA VAL A 595 23.37 4.50 16.70
C VAL A 595 23.38 5.89 16.05
N GLU A 596 22.54 6.82 16.51
CA GLU A 596 22.40 8.17 15.91
C GLU A 596 23.48 9.17 16.37
N GLU A 597 24.01 9.07 17.60
CA GLU A 597 25.00 10.03 18.13
C GLU A 597 26.48 9.75 17.75
N VAL A 598 26.77 8.66 17.05
CA VAL A 598 28.15 8.24 16.71
C VAL A 598 28.69 8.91 15.43
N PHE A 599 27.86 9.63 14.67
CA PHE A 599 28.17 10.02 13.29
C PHE A 599 28.45 11.51 13.05
N VAL A 600 28.98 12.22 14.06
CA VAL A 600 29.56 13.55 13.82
C VAL A 600 31.09 13.45 13.87
N THR A 601 31.72 13.77 12.73
CA THR A 601 33.14 14.14 12.52
C THR A 601 34.25 13.08 12.75
N ARG A 602 34.09 11.84 12.28
CA ARG A 602 35.19 10.83 12.34
C ARG A 602 35.55 10.21 10.99
N SER A 603 36.81 9.76 10.88
CA SER A 603 37.34 9.13 9.66
C SER A 603 36.58 7.83 9.31
N LYS A 604 36.52 7.46 8.02
CA LYS A 604 35.82 6.25 7.54
C LYS A 604 36.22 4.99 8.31
N ALA A 605 37.48 4.87 8.74
CA ALA A 605 38.00 3.73 9.52
C ALA A 605 37.46 3.67 10.97
N GLN A 606 37.22 4.83 11.59
CA GLN A 606 36.64 4.94 12.93
C GLN A 606 35.14 4.65 12.91
N GLN A 607 34.41 5.17 11.92
CA GLN A 607 33.00 4.83 11.71
C GLN A 607 32.80 3.31 11.56
N ARG A 608 33.71 2.61 10.86
CA ARG A 608 33.70 1.13 10.76
C ARG A 608 33.84 0.44 12.11
N ARG A 609 34.71 0.97 12.97
CA ARG A 609 34.99 0.39 14.29
C ARG A 609 33.85 0.63 15.27
N GLU A 610 33.16 1.75 15.16
CA GLU A 610 32.05 2.07 16.07
C GLU A 610 30.75 1.36 15.67
N PHE A 611 30.41 1.30 14.38
CA PHE A 611 29.28 0.48 13.92
C PHE A 611 29.46 -1.01 14.27
N LEU A 612 30.68 -1.54 14.17
CA LEU A 612 30.92 -2.94 14.57
C LEU A 612 30.63 -3.17 16.07
N LYS A 613 30.79 -2.16 16.92
CA LYS A 613 30.51 -2.26 18.37
C LYS A 613 29.01 -2.27 18.69
N THR A 614 28.16 -1.76 17.80
CA THR A 614 26.70 -1.73 18.01
C THR A 614 26.04 -3.09 17.68
N LEU A 615 26.77 -4.02 17.05
CA LEU A 615 26.28 -5.35 16.72
C LEU A 615 26.39 -6.34 17.91
N PRO A 616 25.50 -7.34 18.04
CA PRO A 616 25.63 -8.42 19.02
C PRO A 616 26.92 -9.25 18.87
N PRO A 617 27.50 -9.84 19.94
CA PRO A 617 28.81 -10.52 19.91
C PRO A 617 28.94 -11.61 18.84
N GLU A 618 27.91 -12.45 18.69
CA GLU A 618 27.86 -13.51 17.67
C GLU A 618 27.95 -12.96 16.23
N ARG A 619 27.37 -11.77 16.00
CA ARG A 619 27.38 -11.07 14.71
C ARG A 619 28.68 -10.31 14.49
N GLN A 620 29.27 -9.74 15.53
CA GLN A 620 30.63 -9.17 15.46
C GLN A 620 31.63 -10.23 14.98
N GLU A 621 31.55 -11.43 15.55
CA GLU A 621 32.42 -12.55 15.16
C GLU A 621 32.15 -12.99 13.72
N TYR A 622 30.88 -13.06 13.30
CA TYR A 622 30.51 -13.36 11.91
C TYR A 622 31.08 -12.34 10.91
N VAL A 623 30.90 -11.04 11.16
CA VAL A 623 31.41 -9.95 10.31
C VAL A 623 32.94 -9.98 10.27
N LEU A 624 33.60 -10.16 11.42
CA LEU A 624 35.06 -10.26 11.51
C LEU A 624 35.60 -11.50 10.79
N LYS A 625 34.92 -12.66 10.91
CA LYS A 625 35.27 -13.92 10.22
C LYS A 625 35.14 -13.74 8.71
N ARG A 626 34.08 -13.10 8.24
CA ARG A 626 33.85 -12.81 6.83
C ARG A 626 34.83 -11.78 6.27
N GLN A 627 35.19 -10.76 7.04
CA GLN A 627 36.27 -9.82 6.70
C GLN A 627 37.63 -10.51 6.61
N LYS A 628 37.94 -11.44 7.52
CA LYS A 628 39.15 -12.27 7.46
C LYS A 628 39.15 -13.17 6.22
N GLU A 629 38.02 -13.76 5.85
CA GLU A 629 37.86 -14.54 4.62
C GLU A 629 38.02 -13.68 3.36
N GLN A 630 37.47 -12.47 3.34
CA GLN A 630 37.66 -11.51 2.24
C GLN A 630 39.11 -11.02 2.16
N LYS A 631 39.77 -10.73 3.29
CA LYS A 631 41.19 -10.37 3.34
C LYS A 631 42.06 -11.53 2.88
N LYS A 632 41.73 -12.79 3.24
CA LYS A 632 42.39 -13.99 2.68
C LYS A 632 42.15 -14.13 1.17
N ARG A 633 40.94 -13.84 0.67
CA ARG A 633 40.64 -13.80 -0.78
C ARG A 633 41.38 -12.68 -1.52
N LYS A 634 41.55 -11.51 -0.90
CA LYS A 634 42.32 -10.37 -1.43
C LYS A 634 43.83 -10.62 -1.34
N ALA A 635 44.34 -11.22 -0.27
CA ALA A 635 45.75 -11.59 -0.09
C ALA A 635 46.18 -12.75 -1.01
N LYS A 636 45.25 -13.66 -1.36
CA LYS A 636 45.45 -14.65 -2.44
C LYS A 636 45.56 -14.01 -3.83
N ARG A 637 45.25 -12.73 -3.99
CA ARG A 637 45.71 -11.94 -5.13
C ARG A 637 47.04 -11.31 -4.74
N ARG A 638 48.15 -11.98 -5.05
CA ARG A 638 49.47 -11.32 -5.06
C ARG A 638 49.36 -10.07 -5.95
N ALA A 639 49.87 -8.95 -5.49
CA ALA A 639 50.13 -7.81 -6.37
C ALA A 639 51.10 -8.30 -7.45
N LYS A 640 50.63 -8.42 -8.69
CA LYS A 640 51.56 -8.49 -9.82
C LYS A 640 52.08 -7.08 -10.00
N ALA A 641 53.40 -6.94 -10.09
CA ALA A 641 54.02 -5.75 -10.69
C ALA A 641 53.36 -5.48 -12.05
N PRO A 642 53.22 -4.21 -12.48
CA PRO A 642 52.66 -3.90 -13.79
C PRO A 642 53.43 -4.69 -14.85
N ALA A 643 52.71 -5.48 -15.64
CA ALA A 643 53.31 -6.24 -16.72
C ALA A 643 53.73 -5.24 -17.83
N GLY A 644 55.03 -5.17 -18.15
CA GLY A 644 55.51 -4.59 -19.40
C GLY A 644 56.39 -3.33 -19.35
N LEU A 645 56.92 -2.89 -18.20
CA LEU A 645 57.97 -1.85 -18.22
C LEU A 645 59.35 -2.50 -18.40
N ASP A 646 59.82 -2.55 -19.65
CA ASP A 646 61.24 -2.73 -19.99
C ASP A 646 61.90 -1.33 -19.99
N PRO A 647 62.96 -1.08 -19.19
CA PRO A 647 63.67 0.19 -19.19
C PRO A 647 64.22 0.62 -20.56
N ASN A 648 64.38 -0.32 -21.49
CA ASN A 648 64.92 -0.07 -22.83
C ASN A 648 63.84 0.04 -23.93
N ASN A 649 62.55 -0.12 -23.60
CA ASN A 649 61.46 0.08 -24.57
C ASN A 649 60.15 0.53 -23.89
N PRO A 650 59.85 1.85 -23.84
CA PRO A 650 58.67 2.35 -23.15
C PRO A 650 57.38 1.96 -23.88
N THR A 651 56.53 1.14 -23.24
CA THR A 651 55.14 0.90 -23.70
C THR A 651 54.36 2.21 -23.78
N GLU A 652 53.73 2.45 -24.93
CA GLU A 652 52.95 3.65 -25.19
C GLU A 652 51.76 3.81 -24.20
N PRO A 653 51.48 5.03 -23.73
CA PRO A 653 50.36 5.30 -22.83
C PRO A 653 49.00 5.00 -23.50
N ASP A 654 48.05 4.57 -22.68
CA ASP A 654 46.66 4.27 -23.06
C ASP A 654 46.09 5.29 -24.08
N PRO A 655 45.75 4.87 -25.32
CA PRO A 655 45.25 5.76 -26.37
C PRO A 655 43.99 6.54 -25.99
N GLU A 656 43.21 6.07 -25.01
CA GLU A 656 41.97 6.72 -24.55
C GLU A 656 42.22 7.64 -23.35
N ARG A 657 43.48 7.93 -23.01
CA ARG A 657 43.84 8.79 -21.87
C ARG A 657 43.37 10.23 -22.03
N TRP A 658 43.28 10.75 -23.25
CA TRP A 658 42.77 12.10 -23.55
C TRP A 658 41.23 12.19 -23.47
N ILE A 659 40.54 11.05 -23.40
CA ILE A 659 39.09 10.97 -23.27
C ILE A 659 38.70 11.05 -21.79
N ALA A 660 37.55 11.66 -21.50
CA ALA A 660 37.01 11.73 -20.14
C ALA A 660 36.86 10.32 -19.54
N LYS A 661 37.21 10.14 -18.26
CA LYS A 661 37.30 8.82 -17.60
C LYS A 661 36.05 7.95 -17.75
N ARG A 662 34.87 8.56 -17.91
CA ARG A 662 33.55 7.93 -18.12
C ARG A 662 33.36 7.33 -19.52
N ASP A 663 34.07 7.87 -20.52
CA ASP A 663 33.95 7.51 -21.94
C ASP A 663 35.09 6.57 -22.39
N ARG A 664 35.95 6.14 -21.45
CA ARG A 664 37.02 5.16 -21.69
C ARG A 664 36.46 3.74 -21.65
N SER A 665 36.96 2.88 -22.53
CA SER A 665 36.67 1.45 -22.60
C SER A 665 36.92 0.68 -21.29
N SER A 666 37.83 1.19 -20.44
CA SER A 666 38.17 0.65 -19.12
C SER A 666 37.27 1.11 -17.96
N TYR A 667 36.33 2.03 -18.20
CA TYR A 667 35.44 2.58 -17.17
C TYR A 667 34.48 1.54 -16.60
N LYS A 668 34.42 1.45 -15.26
CA LYS A 668 33.41 0.69 -14.54
C LYS A 668 32.28 1.64 -14.14
N LYS A 669 31.14 1.52 -14.81
CA LYS A 669 29.90 2.23 -14.46
C LYS A 669 29.60 2.12 -12.97
N THR A 670 29.28 3.25 -12.36
CA THR A 670 28.84 3.37 -10.97
C THR A 670 27.54 2.61 -10.74
N ARG A 671 27.20 2.26 -9.49
CA ARG A 671 25.92 1.60 -9.19
C ARG A 671 24.75 2.49 -9.61
N LYS A 672 24.86 3.82 -9.51
CA LYS A 672 23.87 4.80 -10.01
C LYS A 672 23.66 4.74 -11.53
N GLU A 673 24.72 4.65 -12.32
CA GLU A 673 24.63 4.46 -13.78
C GLU A 673 24.08 3.07 -14.14
N LYS A 674 24.45 2.03 -13.38
CA LYS A 674 23.87 0.69 -13.51
C LYS A 674 22.41 0.64 -13.04
N LYS A 675 22.02 1.47 -12.08
CA LYS A 675 20.67 1.64 -11.55
C LYS A 675 19.82 2.29 -12.64
N LYS A 676 20.30 3.34 -13.33
CA LYS A 676 19.64 3.92 -14.51
C LYS A 676 19.42 2.93 -15.66
N GLU A 677 20.36 2.01 -15.92
CA GLU A 677 20.18 0.91 -16.90
C GLU A 677 19.33 -0.27 -16.38
N LYS A 678 19.19 -0.42 -15.05
CA LYS A 678 18.38 -1.47 -14.39
C LYS A 678 16.98 -1.00 -13.98
N ASN A 679 16.75 0.31 -13.92
CA ASN A 679 15.56 0.97 -13.38
C ASN A 679 14.36 0.86 -14.31
N VAL A 680 14.52 0.36 -15.53
CA VAL A 680 13.40 0.11 -16.45
C VAL A 680 12.32 -0.79 -15.81
N VAL A 681 12.62 -1.57 -14.75
CA VAL A 681 11.73 -2.62 -14.24
C VAL A 681 11.77 -2.79 -12.70
N LYS A 682 11.87 -1.73 -11.88
CA LYS A 682 11.73 -1.87 -10.40
C LYS A 682 10.26 -1.60 -10.00
N GLY A 683 9.47 -2.66 -9.79
CA GLY A 683 8.06 -2.56 -9.35
C GLY A 683 7.89 -2.61 -7.83
N SER A 684 6.64 -2.67 -7.36
CA SER A 684 6.27 -2.87 -5.95
C SER A 684 6.94 -4.10 -5.32
N GLN A 685 7.31 -3.99 -4.04
CA GLN A 685 8.00 -5.07 -3.31
C GLN A 685 7.15 -6.36 -3.34
N GLY A 686 7.79 -7.47 -3.72
CA GLY A 686 7.15 -8.75 -4.08
C GLY A 686 7.39 -9.17 -5.54
N ALA A 687 7.70 -8.21 -6.42
CA ALA A 687 8.36 -8.46 -7.70
C ALA A 687 9.89 -8.61 -7.51
N GLY A 688 10.30 -9.51 -6.59
CA GLY A 688 11.70 -9.70 -6.19
C GLY A 688 12.65 -9.81 -7.39
N LYS A 689 13.98 -9.68 -7.17
CA LYS A 689 14.95 -9.99 -8.24
C LYS A 689 14.57 -11.35 -8.81
N VAL A 690 14.07 -11.37 -10.04
CA VAL A 690 13.81 -12.62 -10.75
C VAL A 690 15.09 -13.42 -10.63
N ASN A 691 14.97 -14.68 -10.21
CA ASN A 691 16.09 -15.57 -9.97
C ASN A 691 17.03 -15.52 -11.18
N GLU A 692 18.08 -14.71 -11.08
CA GLU A 692 19.00 -14.43 -12.19
C GLU A 692 19.91 -15.65 -12.44
N MET A 693 19.70 -16.77 -11.74
CA MET A 693 20.26 -18.07 -12.09
C MET A 693 19.57 -18.62 -13.35
N LEU A 694 19.87 -18.00 -14.49
CA LEU A 694 19.78 -18.64 -15.80
C LEU A 694 21.04 -19.47 -16.09
N ASP A 695 21.99 -19.52 -15.14
CA ASP A 695 23.32 -20.08 -15.32
C ASP A 695 23.32 -21.62 -15.31
N ARG A 696 23.40 -22.23 -16.51
CA ARG A 696 23.65 -23.67 -16.70
C ARG A 696 25.14 -24.07 -16.55
N SER A 697 26.04 -23.18 -16.12
CA SER A 697 27.48 -23.47 -16.06
C SER A 697 27.90 -24.59 -15.07
N SER A 698 26.97 -25.03 -14.21
CA SER A 698 27.12 -26.17 -13.31
C SER A 698 26.49 -27.47 -13.82
N ALA A 699 25.78 -27.45 -14.96
CA ALA A 699 25.28 -28.67 -15.58
C ALA A 699 26.45 -29.60 -15.96
N PRO A 700 26.36 -30.92 -15.71
CA PRO A 700 27.32 -31.86 -16.25
C PRO A 700 27.40 -31.67 -17.77
N LEU A 701 28.62 -31.59 -18.33
CA LEU A 701 28.80 -31.65 -19.78
C LEU A 701 28.05 -32.87 -20.29
N ASP A 702 27.14 -32.67 -21.25
CA ASP A 702 26.39 -33.77 -21.83
C ASP A 702 27.35 -34.64 -22.64
N LYS A 703 27.85 -35.71 -22.01
CA LYS A 703 28.78 -36.66 -22.62
C LYS A 703 28.13 -37.44 -23.77
N LYS A 704 26.81 -37.31 -24.00
CA LYS A 704 26.11 -37.97 -25.10
C LYS A 704 26.15 -37.18 -26.41
N ALA A 705 26.53 -35.91 -26.37
CA ALA A 705 26.87 -35.14 -27.57
C ALA A 705 28.41 -35.05 -27.68
N ALA A 706 29.04 -36.15 -28.11
CA ALA A 706 30.36 -36.01 -28.72
C ALA A 706 30.23 -35.04 -29.92
N PRO A 707 31.23 -34.19 -30.21
CA PRO A 707 31.16 -33.33 -31.38
C PRO A 707 30.90 -34.20 -32.60
N ASN A 708 29.83 -33.88 -33.35
CA ASN A 708 29.56 -34.47 -34.65
C ASN A 708 30.77 -34.15 -35.55
N LEU A 709 31.76 -35.02 -35.55
CA LEU A 709 32.76 -35.08 -36.60
C LEU A 709 32.03 -35.59 -37.86
N PRO A 710 32.29 -35.00 -39.04
CA PRO A 710 31.70 -35.47 -40.29
C PRO A 710 32.02 -36.96 -40.50
N ALA A 711 31.04 -37.72 -40.97
CA ALA A 711 31.13 -39.17 -41.13
C ALA A 711 32.40 -39.58 -41.90
N ARG A 712 33.27 -40.38 -41.26
CA ARG A 712 34.44 -40.99 -41.91
C ARG A 712 33.97 -41.87 -43.06
N GLY A 713 34.28 -41.48 -44.29
CA GLY A 713 34.18 -42.35 -45.45
C GLY A 713 35.03 -43.60 -45.25
N ARG A 714 34.42 -44.79 -45.40
CA ARG A 714 35.11 -46.08 -45.41
C ARG A 714 36.23 -46.05 -46.45
N ARG A 715 37.50 -46.17 -46.00
CA ARG A 715 38.59 -46.58 -46.88
C ARG A 715 38.34 -48.02 -47.31
N LYS A 716 38.06 -48.24 -48.60
CA LYS A 716 38.22 -49.55 -49.23
C LYS A 716 39.70 -49.96 -49.10
N ARG A 717 39.93 -51.19 -48.66
CA ARG A 717 41.21 -51.88 -48.83
C ARG A 717 41.42 -52.21 -50.30
#